data_AF-A2EV28-F1
#
_entry.id   AF-A2EV28-F1
#
_cell.length_a   1.000
_cell.length_b   1.000
_cell.length_c   1.000
_cell.angle_alpha   90.00
_cell.angle_beta   90.00
_cell.angle_gamma   90.00
#
_symmetry.space_group_name_H-M   'P 1'
#
loop_
_entity.id
_entity.type
_entity.pdbx_description
1 polymer ?
#
loop_
_entity_poly.entity_id
_entity_poly.type
_entity_poly.pdbx_seq_one_letter_code
_entity_poly.pdbx_strand_id
1 'polypeptide(L)'
;MTDILHEFYYNAGTLLKGVNMPDPDLIISSRCIEIYGNDPKDYCFLYSKETLESFRFETNPQITKIGKYAFLNCKKIQQIDLSACSKLTVICEYAFQGCSSVIELLLPEGLQYIKNRAFQGISIQSIEIPTTVIDINDYGLDISKLSNITFREGSKLLSLSNLAFSGTSLVEFTVPESVKSIAGTFLSGVTTLRTISVHKKNQYFVSDNYAVYTKDYSTIVAFAANSTIEYEINPKTMSINLGVFCSALCKSITIPQCVTYIGPYAFASTKSLEQIILPPNLTTIQQYCFINSGLTSIDIPSKVTFINDCAFINCLSLKTIIIPSNLKTVGGFIFPSDPSINFTIKDDALVKIDDQTLIMAKDNSSISLLLDSAATTIKIPSQVKRIKTLAFSNKKLLVSIICDGTSELEIIEDSAFSNCEMLTSIPFFPKLREINRGAFYKTNLPNVFTFPSSLIFVGNKAFSEVKTLERIKFTSNTTSLNIQDSAFAGCTSLKNVSFEECSSNISLGQNVFEGCNSLSTFNVINNIKMINSGCFMNSGLKYIVFENNITSFDNLPAMLLKGCTNITEIDIPKNVISIGNECFRETSIRHITIPNSVESLYSQCFRGCTFLERIYISSTCNLFRIFPEIVEDCTSLSYISDFSSNHLVCQNSTIYDINFGRVYLHAPACRDNYISFDRRLRSVADSAFINSIYIEMVHFVDSSVISIGRRAFESCIRLKHISIPLSVTSIGNNAFLNCKSLKCGVLFQNKTEDFIQTLVSSGIPKISLRSCDTLSCKLQQSPNSPIAILVFIAPTLLGIF
;
A
#
# COMPACT_ATOMS: atom_id res chain seq x y z
N MET A 1 -2.01 -11.88 -36.31
CA MET A 1 -1.12 -11.91 -35.14
C MET A 1 0.27 -11.48 -35.56
N THR A 2 0.82 -10.51 -34.85
CA THR A 2 2.11 -9.84 -35.07
C THR A 2 3.14 -10.37 -34.08
N ASP A 3 4.35 -10.70 -34.54
CA ASP A 3 5.44 -11.11 -33.64
C ASP A 3 5.88 -9.94 -32.75
N ILE A 4 6.04 -10.18 -31.45
CA ILE A 4 6.57 -9.16 -30.55
C ILE A 4 8.00 -8.82 -30.96
N LEU A 5 8.29 -7.52 -31.09
CA LEU A 5 9.60 -7.03 -31.51
C LEU A 5 10.72 -7.45 -30.54
N HIS A 6 11.90 -7.76 -31.09
CA HIS A 6 13.07 -8.22 -30.31
C HIS A 6 13.48 -7.25 -29.19
N GLU A 7 13.21 -5.95 -29.34
CA GLU A 7 13.53 -4.93 -28.34
C GLU A 7 12.80 -5.12 -26.99
N PHE A 8 11.65 -5.80 -26.98
CA PHE A 8 10.92 -6.12 -25.74
C PHE A 8 11.42 -7.40 -25.06
N TYR A 9 12.37 -8.09 -25.67
CA TYR A 9 13.01 -9.28 -25.11
C TYR A 9 14.41 -8.96 -24.55
N TYR A 10 14.61 -9.35 -23.30
CA TYR A 10 15.88 -9.23 -22.58
C TYR A 10 16.51 -10.60 -22.39
N ASN A 11 17.77 -10.62 -21.94
CA ASN A 11 18.52 -11.85 -21.63
C ASN A 11 18.51 -12.84 -22.80
N ALA A 12 18.92 -12.38 -23.99
CA ALA A 12 18.98 -13.17 -25.21
C ALA A 12 17.63 -13.83 -25.62
N GLY A 13 16.51 -13.14 -25.39
CA GLY A 13 15.18 -13.65 -25.77
C GLY A 13 14.38 -14.30 -24.64
N THR A 14 14.98 -14.49 -23.46
CA THR A 14 14.40 -15.32 -22.39
C THR A 14 13.45 -14.58 -21.46
N LEU A 15 13.50 -13.24 -21.41
CA LEU A 15 12.64 -12.43 -20.55
C LEU A 15 11.86 -11.41 -21.40
N LEU A 16 10.53 -11.49 -21.39
CA LEU A 16 9.66 -10.52 -22.06
C LEU A 16 9.27 -9.40 -21.09
N LYS A 17 9.53 -8.13 -21.43
CA LYS A 17 9.24 -6.98 -20.56
C LYS A 17 8.84 -5.74 -21.37
N GLY A 18 7.83 -5.01 -20.87
CA GLY A 18 7.51 -3.64 -21.30
C GLY A 18 6.92 -3.52 -22.71
N VAL A 19 6.11 -4.49 -23.14
CA VAL A 19 5.51 -4.53 -24.47
C VAL A 19 4.65 -3.29 -24.70
N ASN A 20 5.03 -2.51 -25.70
CA ASN A 20 4.36 -1.29 -26.13
C ASN A 20 4.09 -1.35 -27.64
N MET A 21 3.16 -2.24 -28.03
CA MET A 21 2.79 -2.45 -29.43
C MET A 21 1.30 -2.10 -29.61
N PRO A 22 0.94 -1.37 -30.68
CA PRO A 22 -0.46 -1.02 -30.96
C PRO A 22 -1.24 -2.23 -31.50
N ASP A 23 -0.56 -3.25 -32.02
CA ASP A 23 -1.15 -4.46 -32.58
C ASP A 23 -2.00 -5.22 -31.53
N PRO A 24 -3.26 -5.56 -31.86
CA PRO A 24 -4.17 -6.20 -30.90
C PRO A 24 -3.87 -7.69 -30.70
N ASP A 25 -3.21 -8.33 -31.67
CA ASP A 25 -3.00 -9.78 -31.68
C ASP A 25 -1.50 -10.10 -31.70
N LEU A 26 -0.94 -10.60 -30.61
CA LEU A 26 0.52 -10.73 -30.45
C LEU A 26 1.02 -12.18 -30.41
N ILE A 27 2.21 -12.44 -30.96
CA ILE A 27 2.91 -13.73 -30.86
C ILE A 27 4.13 -13.59 -29.94
N ILE A 28 4.16 -14.41 -28.89
CA ILE A 28 5.25 -14.50 -27.94
C ILE A 28 6.25 -15.57 -28.42
N SER A 29 7.54 -15.21 -28.45
CA SER A 29 8.60 -16.09 -28.93
C SER A 29 8.71 -17.35 -28.08
N SER A 30 8.98 -18.47 -28.74
CA SER A 30 9.23 -19.78 -28.15
C SER A 30 10.41 -19.76 -27.18
N ARG A 31 11.38 -18.86 -27.38
CA ARG A 31 12.55 -18.69 -26.50
C ARG A 31 12.23 -18.01 -25.16
N CYS A 32 11.06 -17.38 -25.05
CA CYS A 32 10.63 -16.71 -23.83
C CYS A 32 10.48 -17.71 -22.68
N ILE A 33 11.18 -17.48 -21.58
CA ILE A 33 11.17 -18.30 -20.36
C ILE A 33 10.32 -17.63 -19.28
N GLU A 34 10.30 -16.29 -19.22
CA GLU A 34 9.55 -15.53 -18.24
C GLU A 34 8.85 -14.31 -18.86
N ILE A 35 7.59 -14.09 -18.49
CA ILE A 35 6.89 -12.82 -18.73
C ILE A 35 7.03 -11.97 -17.49
N TYR A 36 7.61 -10.78 -17.64
CA TYR A 36 7.96 -9.91 -16.53
C TYR A 36 6.75 -9.35 -15.77
N GLY A 37 6.92 -9.18 -14.46
CA GLY A 37 5.94 -8.50 -13.64
C GLY A 37 6.40 -8.28 -12.19
N ASN A 38 6.23 -7.06 -11.67
CA ASN A 38 6.67 -6.66 -10.34
C ASN A 38 5.53 -6.07 -9.49
N ASP A 39 4.95 -4.96 -9.94
CA ASP A 39 3.92 -4.21 -9.22
C ASP A 39 2.90 -3.57 -10.20
N PRO A 40 1.77 -3.01 -9.73
CA PRO A 40 0.73 -2.44 -10.60
C PRO A 40 1.16 -1.27 -11.49
N LYS A 41 2.37 -0.72 -11.30
CA LYS A 41 2.97 0.35 -12.11
C LYS A 41 4.16 -0.12 -12.96
N ASP A 42 4.63 -1.37 -12.82
CA ASP A 42 5.71 -1.97 -13.62
C ASP A 42 5.43 -3.46 -13.91
N TYR A 43 4.87 -3.74 -15.08
CA TYR A 43 4.57 -5.09 -15.57
C TYR A 43 4.60 -5.17 -17.11
N CYS A 44 4.67 -6.39 -17.64
CA CYS A 44 4.95 -6.64 -19.06
C CYS A 44 4.01 -5.91 -20.03
N PHE A 45 2.70 -6.07 -19.90
CA PHE A 45 1.73 -5.51 -20.86
C PHE A 45 1.10 -4.18 -20.42
N LEU A 46 1.75 -3.41 -19.52
CA LEU A 46 1.22 -2.13 -19.02
C LEU A 46 0.83 -1.15 -20.13
N TYR A 47 1.66 -1.05 -21.17
CA TYR A 47 1.46 -0.10 -22.27
C TYR A 47 0.53 -0.61 -23.37
N SER A 48 0.30 -1.93 -23.44
CA SER A 48 -0.57 -2.57 -24.44
C SER A 48 -1.90 -3.08 -23.87
N LYS A 49 -2.19 -2.82 -22.58
CA LYS A 49 -3.39 -3.35 -21.89
C LYS A 49 -4.73 -2.94 -22.51
N GLU A 50 -4.76 -1.79 -23.19
CA GLU A 50 -5.96 -1.24 -23.84
C GLU A 50 -6.10 -1.71 -25.31
N THR A 51 -5.05 -2.31 -25.88
CA THR A 51 -5.00 -2.76 -27.28
C THR A 51 -5.03 -4.28 -27.40
N LEU A 52 -4.42 -5.03 -26.48
CA LEU A 52 -4.27 -6.48 -26.56
C LEU A 52 -5.61 -7.23 -26.49
N GLU A 53 -6.02 -7.82 -27.62
CA GLU A 53 -7.22 -8.63 -27.81
C GLU A 53 -6.92 -10.13 -27.79
N SER A 54 -5.74 -10.54 -28.28
CA SER A 54 -5.31 -11.94 -28.23
C SER A 54 -3.79 -12.09 -28.17
N PHE A 55 -3.33 -13.23 -27.65
CA PHE A 55 -1.93 -13.61 -27.75
C PHE A 55 -1.79 -15.13 -27.95
N ARG A 56 -0.69 -15.56 -28.56
CA ARG A 56 -0.28 -16.97 -28.60
C ARG A 56 1.22 -17.09 -28.46
N PHE A 57 1.70 -18.31 -28.27
CA PHE A 57 3.13 -18.62 -28.33
C PHE A 57 3.50 -19.20 -29.70
N GLU A 58 4.75 -19.00 -30.12
CA GLU A 58 5.36 -19.82 -31.16
C GLU A 58 5.38 -21.31 -30.74
N THR A 59 5.62 -22.20 -31.71
CA THR A 59 5.67 -23.64 -31.47
C THR A 59 6.74 -24.00 -30.43
N ASN A 60 6.42 -24.96 -29.54
CA ASN A 60 7.29 -25.43 -28.46
C ASN A 60 7.77 -24.30 -27.50
N PRO A 61 6.85 -23.61 -26.80
CA PRO A 61 7.21 -22.54 -25.88
C PRO A 61 8.05 -23.04 -24.69
N GLN A 62 9.08 -22.27 -24.34
CA GLN A 62 9.98 -22.56 -23.23
C GLN A 62 9.60 -21.85 -21.92
N ILE A 63 8.42 -21.22 -21.88
CA ILE A 63 7.96 -20.43 -20.73
C ILE A 63 7.84 -21.29 -19.47
N THR A 64 8.40 -20.81 -18.37
CA THR A 64 8.35 -21.45 -17.05
C THR A 64 7.58 -20.64 -16.01
N LYS A 65 7.40 -19.33 -16.24
CA LYS A 65 6.80 -18.39 -15.30
C LYS A 65 6.06 -17.23 -15.98
N ILE A 66 4.87 -16.92 -15.47
CA ILE A 66 4.16 -15.66 -15.74
C ILE A 66 4.24 -14.79 -14.49
N GLY A 67 4.88 -13.62 -14.59
CA GLY A 67 5.18 -12.72 -13.48
C GLY A 67 3.97 -11.99 -12.89
N LYS A 68 4.19 -11.29 -11.77
CA LYS A 68 3.14 -10.60 -11.03
C LYS A 68 2.51 -9.50 -11.87
N TYR A 69 1.18 -9.40 -11.91
CA TYR A 69 0.50 -8.35 -12.70
C TYR A 69 0.78 -8.38 -14.21
N ALA A 70 1.41 -9.42 -14.77
CA ALA A 70 1.93 -9.43 -16.15
C ALA A 70 0.93 -8.97 -17.22
N PHE A 71 -0.35 -9.31 -17.05
CA PHE A 71 -1.50 -8.96 -17.89
C PHE A 71 -2.59 -8.19 -17.11
N LEU A 72 -2.21 -7.47 -16.05
CA LEU A 72 -3.16 -6.74 -15.20
C LEU A 72 -4.03 -5.79 -16.04
N ASN A 73 -5.36 -5.95 -15.90
CA ASN A 73 -6.38 -5.17 -16.59
C ASN A 73 -6.28 -5.17 -18.12
N CYS A 74 -5.77 -6.23 -18.75
CA CYS A 74 -5.89 -6.42 -20.20
C CYS A 74 -7.33 -6.80 -20.57
N LYS A 75 -8.24 -5.82 -20.51
CA LYS A 75 -9.69 -6.02 -20.53
C LYS A 75 -10.23 -6.55 -21.86
N LYS A 76 -9.46 -6.47 -22.94
CA LYS A 76 -9.88 -6.89 -24.28
C LYS A 76 -9.51 -8.34 -24.62
N ILE A 77 -8.66 -8.98 -23.82
CA ILE A 77 -8.30 -10.40 -24.04
C ILE A 77 -9.57 -11.25 -23.93
N GLN A 78 -9.85 -12.04 -24.97
CA GLN A 78 -11.03 -12.92 -25.02
C GLN A 78 -10.73 -14.36 -24.60
N GLN A 79 -9.50 -14.81 -24.85
CA GLN A 79 -9.04 -16.18 -24.59
C GLN A 79 -7.64 -16.16 -23.99
N ILE A 80 -7.40 -17.02 -23.00
CA ILE A 80 -6.07 -17.33 -22.49
C ILE A 80 -5.78 -18.79 -22.78
N ASP A 81 -5.05 -19.06 -23.86
CA ASP A 81 -4.61 -20.42 -24.19
C ASP A 81 -3.15 -20.62 -23.78
N LEU A 82 -2.96 -21.36 -22.69
CA LEU A 82 -1.64 -21.77 -22.19
C LEU A 82 -1.38 -23.26 -22.44
N SER A 83 -2.26 -23.97 -23.16
CA SER A 83 -2.22 -25.45 -23.29
C SER A 83 -0.89 -25.99 -23.83
N ALA A 84 -0.24 -25.25 -24.75
CA ALA A 84 1.06 -25.61 -25.32
C ALA A 84 2.25 -25.38 -24.37
N CYS A 85 2.07 -24.66 -23.26
CA CYS A 85 3.13 -24.24 -22.34
C CYS A 85 3.50 -25.32 -21.32
N SER A 86 3.94 -26.49 -21.77
CA SER A 86 4.22 -27.67 -20.92
C SER A 86 5.32 -27.45 -19.87
N LYS A 87 6.15 -26.41 -20.01
CA LYS A 87 7.18 -26.04 -19.02
C LYS A 87 6.72 -24.99 -18.02
N LEU A 88 5.54 -24.40 -18.19
CA LEU A 88 5.02 -23.35 -17.31
C LEU A 88 4.72 -23.95 -15.95
N THR A 89 5.43 -23.53 -14.92
CA THR A 89 5.27 -24.07 -13.56
C THR A 89 4.45 -23.17 -12.65
N VAL A 90 4.43 -21.86 -12.90
CA VAL A 90 3.81 -20.90 -11.98
C VAL A 90 3.19 -19.71 -12.72
N ILE A 91 1.98 -19.36 -12.27
CA ILE A 91 1.29 -18.11 -12.59
C ILE A 91 1.27 -17.28 -11.31
N CYS A 92 2.01 -16.17 -11.30
CA CYS A 92 2.22 -15.33 -10.12
C CYS A 92 0.98 -14.48 -9.77
N GLU A 93 1.09 -13.79 -8.64
CA GLU A 93 0.03 -13.00 -8.03
C GLU A 93 -0.50 -11.96 -9.02
N TYR A 94 -1.83 -11.86 -9.11
CA TYR A 94 -2.52 -10.87 -9.96
C TYR A 94 -2.19 -10.95 -11.47
N ALA A 95 -1.53 -12.01 -11.95
CA ALA A 95 -1.01 -12.09 -13.32
C ALA A 95 -2.04 -11.73 -14.40
N PHE A 96 -3.29 -12.19 -14.27
CA PHE A 96 -4.41 -11.91 -15.17
C PHE A 96 -5.59 -11.22 -14.46
N GLN A 97 -5.32 -10.51 -13.36
CA GLN A 97 -6.38 -9.82 -12.62
C GLN A 97 -7.06 -8.78 -13.53
N GLY A 98 -8.40 -8.78 -13.56
CA GLY A 98 -9.19 -7.79 -14.29
C GLY A 98 -9.23 -7.98 -15.81
N CYS A 99 -8.79 -9.13 -16.34
CA CYS A 99 -9.00 -9.52 -17.73
C CYS A 99 -10.48 -9.91 -17.97
N SER A 100 -11.37 -8.94 -17.86
CA SER A 100 -12.81 -9.15 -17.69
C SER A 100 -13.54 -9.73 -18.90
N SER A 101 -12.96 -9.67 -20.10
CA SER A 101 -13.55 -10.22 -21.33
C SER A 101 -13.14 -11.67 -21.61
N VAL A 102 -12.27 -12.26 -20.79
CA VAL A 102 -11.83 -13.64 -20.97
C VAL A 102 -13.00 -14.59 -20.71
N ILE A 103 -13.39 -15.33 -21.75
CA ILE A 103 -14.46 -16.34 -21.71
C ILE A 103 -13.94 -17.78 -21.79
N GLU A 104 -12.67 -17.96 -22.16
CA GLU A 104 -12.01 -19.26 -22.24
C GLU A 104 -10.59 -19.20 -21.65
N LEU A 105 -10.26 -20.21 -20.84
CA LEU A 105 -8.95 -20.38 -20.19
C LEU A 105 -8.52 -21.85 -20.29
N LEU A 106 -7.40 -22.10 -20.96
CA LEU A 106 -6.80 -23.43 -21.11
C LEU A 106 -5.46 -23.49 -20.38
N LEU A 107 -5.35 -24.39 -19.40
CA LEU A 107 -4.14 -24.56 -18.57
C LEU A 107 -3.26 -25.72 -19.07
N PRO A 108 -1.91 -25.62 -18.99
CA PRO A 108 -1.00 -26.67 -19.46
C PRO A 108 -0.71 -27.76 -18.43
N GLU A 109 -0.31 -28.94 -18.90
CA GLU A 109 0.17 -30.07 -18.07
C GLU A 109 1.53 -29.85 -17.37
N GLY A 110 2.10 -28.64 -17.37
CA GLY A 110 3.28 -28.29 -16.56
C GLY A 110 2.97 -27.52 -15.27
N LEU A 111 1.76 -26.96 -15.17
CA LEU A 111 1.43 -25.93 -14.18
C LEU A 111 1.35 -26.52 -12.78
N GLN A 112 2.13 -25.96 -11.85
CA GLN A 112 2.20 -26.42 -10.46
C GLN A 112 1.54 -25.44 -9.48
N TYR A 113 1.63 -24.13 -9.73
CA TYR A 113 1.20 -23.11 -8.77
C TYR A 113 0.35 -22.03 -9.41
N ILE A 114 -0.84 -21.80 -8.86
CA ILE A 114 -1.70 -20.64 -9.15
C ILE A 114 -1.69 -19.74 -7.91
N LYS A 115 -1.00 -18.60 -8.01
CA LYS A 115 -0.80 -17.68 -6.88
C LYS A 115 -1.99 -16.76 -6.62
N ASN A 116 -1.91 -15.98 -5.53
CA ASN A 116 -3.00 -15.15 -5.02
C ASN A 116 -3.61 -14.26 -6.12
N ARG A 117 -4.93 -14.31 -6.27
CA ARG A 117 -5.70 -13.46 -7.21
C ARG A 117 -5.21 -13.53 -8.66
N ALA A 118 -4.51 -14.59 -9.06
CA ALA A 118 -3.93 -14.74 -10.40
C ALA A 118 -4.98 -14.55 -11.51
N PHE A 119 -6.19 -15.08 -11.31
CA PHE A 119 -7.29 -14.99 -12.27
C PHE A 119 -8.50 -14.18 -11.76
N GLN A 120 -8.30 -13.33 -10.75
CA GLN A 120 -9.42 -12.58 -10.16
C GLN A 120 -10.07 -11.66 -11.20
N GLY A 121 -11.40 -11.76 -11.36
CA GLY A 121 -12.17 -10.87 -12.23
C GLY A 121 -12.17 -11.23 -13.72
N ILE A 122 -11.78 -12.46 -14.10
CA ILE A 122 -12.10 -13.01 -15.43
C ILE A 122 -13.55 -13.53 -15.47
N SER A 123 -14.05 -13.87 -16.67
CA SER A 123 -15.49 -14.15 -16.91
C SER A 123 -15.79 -15.57 -17.42
N ILE A 124 -14.90 -16.53 -17.21
CA ILE A 124 -15.08 -17.92 -17.64
C ILE A 124 -16.17 -18.63 -16.82
N GLN A 125 -16.86 -19.61 -17.43
CA GLN A 125 -17.90 -20.41 -16.77
C GLN A 125 -17.42 -21.77 -16.26
N SER A 126 -16.42 -22.35 -16.93
CA SER A 126 -15.84 -23.63 -16.56
C SER A 126 -14.33 -23.61 -16.67
N ILE A 127 -13.66 -24.42 -15.84
CA ILE A 127 -12.22 -24.65 -15.90
C ILE A 127 -11.91 -26.10 -15.58
N GLU A 128 -10.94 -26.66 -16.30
CA GLU A 128 -10.34 -27.96 -15.99
C GLU A 128 -8.94 -27.74 -15.42
N ILE A 129 -8.68 -28.28 -14.23
CA ILE A 129 -7.40 -28.18 -13.54
C ILE A 129 -6.49 -29.36 -13.95
N PRO A 130 -5.30 -29.10 -14.51
CA PRO A 130 -4.34 -30.14 -14.91
C PRO A 130 -3.87 -31.03 -13.77
N THR A 131 -3.34 -32.22 -14.10
CA THR A 131 -2.89 -33.19 -13.09
C THR A 131 -1.72 -32.67 -12.24
N THR A 132 -0.92 -31.75 -12.79
CA THR A 132 0.32 -31.26 -12.20
C THR A 132 0.14 -30.13 -11.18
N VAL A 133 -1.05 -29.53 -11.06
CA VAL A 133 -1.29 -28.43 -10.11
C VAL A 133 -1.17 -28.96 -8.68
N ILE A 134 -0.28 -28.34 -7.90
CA ILE A 134 0.06 -28.69 -6.52
C ILE A 134 -0.68 -27.77 -5.55
N ASP A 135 -0.79 -26.48 -5.87
CA ASP A 135 -1.35 -25.46 -4.98
C ASP A 135 -2.11 -24.37 -5.74
N ILE A 136 -3.24 -23.98 -5.17
CA ILE A 136 -4.08 -22.85 -5.57
C ILE A 136 -4.20 -21.97 -4.32
N ASN A 137 -3.53 -20.82 -4.33
CA ASN A 137 -3.48 -19.93 -3.18
C ASN A 137 -4.75 -19.06 -3.06
N ASP A 138 -4.81 -18.24 -2.01
CA ASP A 138 -5.98 -17.45 -1.64
C ASP A 138 -6.49 -16.57 -2.78
N TYR A 139 -7.80 -16.65 -3.05
CA TYR A 139 -8.47 -15.99 -4.19
C TYR A 139 -7.87 -16.33 -5.57
N GLY A 140 -7.05 -17.37 -5.71
CA GLY A 140 -6.36 -17.71 -6.96
C GLY A 140 -7.32 -17.92 -8.15
N LEU A 141 -8.49 -18.52 -7.88
CA LEU A 141 -9.58 -18.76 -8.82
C LEU A 141 -10.87 -18.04 -8.39
N ASP A 142 -10.74 -16.83 -7.85
CA ASP A 142 -11.85 -15.95 -7.49
C ASP A 142 -12.53 -15.35 -8.75
N ILE A 143 -13.35 -16.17 -9.40
CA ILE A 143 -13.94 -15.92 -10.72
C ILE A 143 -15.47 -15.92 -10.60
N SER A 144 -16.07 -14.73 -10.68
CA SER A 144 -17.51 -14.52 -10.42
C SER A 144 -18.47 -15.42 -11.20
N LYS A 145 -18.15 -15.72 -12.47
CA LYS A 145 -18.98 -16.53 -13.36
C LYS A 145 -18.64 -18.01 -13.37
N LEU A 146 -17.60 -18.44 -12.65
CA LEU A 146 -17.18 -19.83 -12.63
C LEU A 146 -18.23 -20.68 -11.93
N SER A 147 -18.96 -21.49 -12.69
CA SER A 147 -20.04 -22.34 -12.21
C SER A 147 -19.67 -23.83 -12.18
N ASN A 148 -18.61 -24.22 -12.89
CA ASN A 148 -18.11 -25.58 -12.93
C ASN A 148 -16.58 -25.63 -12.84
N ILE A 149 -16.06 -26.55 -12.03
CA ILE A 149 -14.63 -26.85 -11.96
C ILE A 149 -14.43 -28.36 -11.97
N THR A 150 -13.53 -28.83 -12.82
CA THR A 150 -13.14 -30.23 -12.88
C THR A 150 -11.64 -30.37 -12.61
N PHE A 151 -11.25 -31.49 -12.03
CA PHE A 151 -9.84 -31.85 -11.82
C PHE A 151 -9.56 -33.11 -12.62
N ARG A 152 -8.47 -33.12 -13.39
CA ARG A 152 -8.06 -34.34 -14.12
C ARG A 152 -7.74 -35.48 -13.16
N GLU A 153 -8.10 -36.70 -13.56
CA GLU A 153 -7.76 -37.93 -12.84
C GLU A 153 -6.23 -37.99 -12.61
N GLY A 154 -5.77 -38.28 -11.39
CA GLY A 154 -4.35 -38.15 -11.07
C GLY A 154 -3.93 -36.79 -10.48
N SER A 155 -4.90 -35.92 -10.11
CA SER A 155 -4.63 -34.59 -9.55
C SER A 155 -3.62 -34.62 -8.40
N LYS A 156 -2.68 -33.67 -8.38
CA LYS A 156 -1.65 -33.49 -7.34
C LYS A 156 -1.94 -32.37 -6.34
N LEU A 157 -3.15 -31.79 -6.36
CA LEU A 157 -3.52 -30.69 -5.49
C LEU A 157 -3.46 -31.09 -4.02
N LEU A 158 -2.59 -30.45 -3.24
CA LEU A 158 -2.33 -30.86 -1.85
C LEU A 158 -3.32 -30.24 -0.85
N SER A 159 -3.80 -29.03 -1.13
CA SER A 159 -4.64 -28.28 -0.20
C SER A 159 -5.63 -27.36 -0.90
N LEU A 160 -6.72 -27.05 -0.19
CA LEU A 160 -7.68 -26.02 -0.56
C LEU A 160 -7.52 -24.83 0.40
N SER A 161 -6.91 -23.75 -0.10
CA SER A 161 -6.51 -22.57 0.68
C SER A 161 -7.70 -21.65 1.02
N ASN A 162 -7.51 -20.71 1.95
CA ASN A 162 -8.58 -19.80 2.39
C ASN A 162 -9.12 -19.01 1.19
N LEU A 163 -10.45 -18.91 1.09
CA LEU A 163 -11.12 -18.06 0.09
C LEU A 163 -10.72 -18.34 -1.38
N ALA A 164 -10.10 -19.48 -1.68
CA ALA A 164 -9.58 -19.83 -3.01
C ALA A 164 -10.65 -19.74 -4.13
N PHE A 165 -11.91 -20.02 -3.78
CA PHE A 165 -13.07 -20.00 -4.67
C PHE A 165 -14.21 -19.10 -4.15
N SER A 166 -13.93 -18.19 -3.21
CA SER A 166 -14.96 -17.46 -2.45
C SER A 166 -15.97 -16.66 -3.27
N GLY A 167 -15.53 -16.01 -4.36
CA GLY A 167 -16.43 -15.25 -5.23
C GLY A 167 -16.97 -16.04 -6.42
N THR A 168 -16.80 -17.36 -6.47
CA THR A 168 -17.31 -18.18 -7.59
C THR A 168 -18.83 -18.41 -7.52
N SER A 169 -19.41 -18.89 -8.63
CA SER A 169 -20.82 -19.29 -8.72
C SER A 169 -20.96 -20.82 -8.87
N LEU A 170 -20.05 -21.58 -8.25
CA LEU A 170 -20.02 -23.04 -8.34
C LEU A 170 -21.34 -23.66 -7.86
N VAL A 171 -21.83 -24.65 -8.61
CA VAL A 171 -23.05 -25.40 -8.27
C VAL A 171 -22.72 -26.73 -7.62
N GLU A 172 -21.59 -27.33 -8.02
CA GLU A 172 -21.03 -28.54 -7.42
C GLU A 172 -19.52 -28.42 -7.26
N PHE A 173 -18.95 -29.18 -6.32
CA PHE A 173 -17.52 -29.27 -6.13
C PHE A 173 -17.12 -30.68 -5.69
N THR A 174 -16.06 -31.23 -6.28
CA THR A 174 -15.49 -32.51 -5.86
C THR A 174 -14.07 -32.30 -5.34
N VAL A 175 -13.83 -32.66 -4.08
CA VAL A 175 -12.50 -32.65 -3.46
C VAL A 175 -11.62 -33.71 -4.15
N PRO A 176 -10.49 -33.33 -4.78
CA PRO A 176 -9.60 -34.26 -5.48
C PRO A 176 -8.94 -35.30 -4.58
N GLU A 177 -8.39 -36.35 -5.18
CA GLU A 177 -7.79 -37.51 -4.49
C GLU A 177 -6.58 -37.21 -3.60
N SER A 178 -5.76 -36.21 -3.96
CA SER A 178 -4.52 -35.88 -3.24
C SER A 178 -4.66 -34.80 -2.17
N VAL A 179 -5.84 -34.15 -2.09
CA VAL A 179 -6.08 -33.10 -1.11
C VAL A 179 -6.03 -33.69 0.30
N LYS A 180 -5.09 -33.19 1.10
CA LYS A 180 -4.84 -33.59 2.50
C LYS A 180 -5.21 -32.52 3.52
N SER A 181 -5.47 -31.30 3.09
CA SER A 181 -5.86 -30.18 3.97
C SER A 181 -6.89 -29.28 3.29
N ILE A 182 -7.91 -28.87 4.04
CA ILE A 182 -8.99 -28.00 3.58
C ILE A 182 -9.17 -26.88 4.58
N ALA A 183 -8.98 -25.63 4.14
CA ALA A 183 -9.37 -24.46 4.89
C ALA A 183 -10.90 -24.30 4.79
N GLY A 184 -11.64 -24.27 5.90
CA GLY A 184 -13.11 -24.28 5.84
C GLY A 184 -13.75 -23.04 5.20
N THR A 185 -12.97 -21.99 4.93
CA THR A 185 -13.42 -20.78 4.21
C THR A 185 -13.17 -20.84 2.70
N PHE A 186 -12.60 -21.90 2.13
CA PHE A 186 -12.23 -21.94 0.70
C PHE A 186 -13.39 -21.69 -0.27
N LEU A 187 -14.62 -22.01 0.15
CA LEU A 187 -15.89 -21.76 -0.56
C LEU A 187 -16.79 -20.71 0.14
N SER A 188 -16.24 -19.93 1.06
CA SER A 188 -17.01 -18.92 1.79
C SER A 188 -17.63 -17.90 0.82
N GLY A 189 -18.95 -17.71 0.89
CA GLY A 189 -19.67 -16.79 0.00
C GLY A 189 -20.24 -17.44 -1.27
N VAL A 190 -19.92 -18.72 -1.55
CA VAL A 190 -20.46 -19.45 -2.70
C VAL A 190 -21.87 -19.97 -2.39
N THR A 191 -22.86 -19.06 -2.40
CA THR A 191 -24.26 -19.36 -2.06
C THR A 191 -25.01 -20.13 -3.16
N THR A 192 -24.35 -20.47 -4.26
CA THR A 192 -24.91 -21.28 -5.36
C THR A 192 -24.65 -22.77 -5.19
N LEU A 193 -23.72 -23.15 -4.31
CA LEU A 193 -23.23 -24.52 -4.19
C LEU A 193 -24.28 -25.45 -3.56
N ARG A 194 -24.74 -26.43 -4.34
CA ARG A 194 -25.78 -27.40 -3.95
C ARG A 194 -25.20 -28.73 -3.49
N THR A 195 -24.06 -29.12 -4.05
CA THR A 195 -23.44 -30.42 -3.79
C THR A 195 -21.94 -30.27 -3.56
N ILE A 196 -21.42 -30.94 -2.55
CA ILE A 196 -19.98 -31.11 -2.36
C ILE A 196 -19.66 -32.56 -2.05
N SER A 197 -18.75 -33.14 -2.83
CA SER A 197 -18.36 -34.54 -2.71
C SER A 197 -16.85 -34.71 -2.58
N VAL A 198 -16.40 -35.90 -2.22
CA VAL A 198 -14.98 -36.27 -2.14
C VAL A 198 -14.68 -37.40 -3.11
N HIS A 199 -13.58 -37.28 -3.87
CA HIS A 199 -13.15 -38.31 -4.80
C HIS A 199 -12.92 -39.65 -4.09
N LYS A 200 -13.35 -40.76 -4.71
CA LYS A 200 -13.30 -42.12 -4.12
C LYS A 200 -11.90 -42.57 -3.66
N LYS A 201 -10.84 -42.06 -4.32
CA LYS A 201 -9.44 -42.36 -3.99
C LYS A 201 -8.85 -41.46 -2.90
N ASN A 202 -9.57 -40.43 -2.44
CA ASN A 202 -9.07 -39.56 -1.37
C ASN A 202 -8.96 -40.33 -0.05
N GLN A 203 -7.77 -40.27 0.56
CA GLN A 203 -7.43 -41.01 1.78
C GLN A 203 -7.74 -40.24 3.07
N TYR A 204 -7.96 -38.93 2.99
CA TYR A 204 -8.04 -38.02 4.14
C TYR A 204 -9.46 -37.58 4.47
N PHE A 205 -10.35 -37.53 3.48
CA PHE A 205 -11.70 -37.00 3.61
C PHE A 205 -12.76 -37.97 3.11
N VAL A 206 -14.00 -37.68 3.50
CA VAL A 206 -15.24 -38.35 3.08
C VAL A 206 -16.36 -37.31 3.04
N SER A 207 -17.41 -37.56 2.26
CA SER A 207 -18.55 -36.65 2.14
C SER A 207 -19.88 -37.40 2.20
N ASP A 208 -20.93 -36.68 2.58
CA ASP A 208 -22.33 -37.12 2.50
C ASP A 208 -23.11 -36.42 1.36
N ASN A 209 -22.38 -35.82 0.41
CA ASN A 209 -22.83 -34.97 -0.70
C ASN A 209 -23.24 -33.53 -0.32
N TYR A 210 -23.36 -33.20 0.96
CA TYR A 210 -23.66 -31.85 1.44
C TYR A 210 -22.52 -31.23 2.25
N ALA A 211 -21.72 -32.06 2.90
CA ALA A 211 -20.55 -31.67 3.66
C ALA A 211 -19.36 -32.58 3.40
N VAL A 212 -18.18 -32.07 3.74
CA VAL A 212 -16.92 -32.80 3.75
C VAL A 212 -16.45 -32.96 5.19
N TYR A 213 -16.05 -34.18 5.52
CA TYR A 213 -15.53 -34.59 6.81
C TYR A 213 -14.13 -35.17 6.67
N THR A 214 -13.36 -35.17 7.76
CA THR A 214 -12.20 -36.07 7.91
C THR A 214 -12.64 -37.52 7.77
N LYS A 215 -11.73 -38.42 7.35
CA LYS A 215 -12.05 -39.82 7.03
C LYS A 215 -12.73 -40.58 8.17
N ASP A 216 -12.42 -40.20 9.41
CA ASP A 216 -12.96 -40.74 10.65
C ASP A 216 -14.25 -40.05 11.14
N TYR A 217 -14.75 -39.06 10.39
CA TYR A 217 -15.88 -38.18 10.72
C TYR A 217 -15.68 -37.27 11.95
N SER A 218 -14.46 -37.18 12.50
CA SER A 218 -14.18 -36.39 13.71
C SER A 218 -14.33 -34.88 13.50
N THR A 219 -14.10 -34.38 12.28
CA THR A 219 -14.19 -32.95 11.97
C THR A 219 -14.94 -32.70 10.67
N ILE A 220 -15.92 -31.80 10.68
CA ILE A 220 -16.51 -31.24 9.45
C ILE A 220 -15.64 -30.06 8.97
N VAL A 221 -15.29 -30.07 7.69
CA VAL A 221 -14.32 -29.13 7.10
C VAL A 221 -14.87 -28.31 5.94
N ALA A 222 -16.01 -28.67 5.37
CA ALA A 222 -16.68 -27.90 4.32
C ALA A 222 -18.17 -28.20 4.28
N PHE A 223 -18.97 -27.24 3.78
CA PHE A 223 -20.41 -27.40 3.58
C PHE A 223 -20.85 -26.71 2.30
N ALA A 224 -21.80 -27.32 1.58
CA ALA A 224 -22.44 -26.73 0.41
C ALA A 224 -23.57 -25.80 0.85
N ALA A 225 -23.34 -24.48 0.76
CA ALA A 225 -24.19 -23.46 1.37
C ALA A 225 -25.68 -23.49 0.94
N ASN A 226 -26.00 -24.00 -0.25
CA ASN A 226 -27.35 -24.11 -0.81
C ASN A 226 -27.76 -25.57 -1.06
N SER A 227 -27.26 -26.48 -0.23
CA SER A 227 -27.56 -27.91 -0.33
C SER A 227 -28.92 -28.32 0.24
N THR A 228 -29.30 -27.74 1.37
CA THR A 228 -30.49 -28.16 2.13
C THR A 228 -31.04 -27.03 3.00
N ILE A 229 -32.32 -27.14 3.39
CA ILE A 229 -32.98 -26.25 4.35
C ILE A 229 -32.63 -26.67 5.79
N GLU A 230 -32.50 -27.97 6.05
CA GLU A 230 -32.16 -28.52 7.37
C GLU A 230 -30.99 -29.49 7.23
N TYR A 231 -30.04 -29.44 8.16
CA TYR A 231 -28.86 -30.29 8.10
C TYR A 231 -28.53 -30.91 9.47
N GLU A 232 -28.30 -32.22 9.48
CA GLU A 232 -27.84 -32.96 10.65
C GLU A 232 -26.36 -33.34 10.46
N ILE A 233 -25.49 -32.83 11.35
CA ILE A 233 -24.06 -33.14 11.30
C ILE A 233 -23.85 -34.59 11.77
N ASN A 234 -22.90 -35.30 11.16
CA ASN A 234 -22.58 -36.68 11.52
C ASN A 234 -22.38 -36.87 13.05
N PRO A 235 -23.03 -37.86 13.69
CA PRO A 235 -22.96 -38.07 15.14
C PRO A 235 -21.56 -38.31 15.73
N LYS A 236 -20.55 -38.64 14.91
CA LYS A 236 -19.15 -38.83 15.34
C LYS A 236 -18.33 -37.53 15.36
N THR A 237 -18.88 -36.42 14.89
CA THR A 237 -18.16 -35.16 14.78
C THR A 237 -17.89 -34.54 16.15
N MET A 238 -16.61 -34.27 16.41
CA MET A 238 -16.10 -33.63 17.62
C MET A 238 -15.82 -32.14 17.41
N SER A 239 -15.56 -31.71 16.16
CA SER A 239 -15.13 -30.36 15.83
C SER A 239 -15.77 -29.82 14.56
N ILE A 240 -16.18 -28.54 14.58
CA ILE A 240 -16.61 -27.77 13.41
C ILE A 240 -15.51 -26.77 13.06
N ASN A 241 -14.96 -26.85 11.85
CA ASN A 241 -13.83 -26.02 11.45
C ASN A 241 -14.23 -24.55 11.17
N LEU A 242 -13.23 -23.68 10.99
CA LEU A 242 -13.38 -22.27 10.62
C LEU A 242 -14.28 -22.09 9.40
N GLY A 243 -15.32 -21.26 9.51
CA GLY A 243 -16.11 -20.81 8.35
C GLY A 243 -16.94 -21.87 7.63
N VAL A 244 -17.07 -23.09 8.17
CA VAL A 244 -17.68 -24.24 7.45
C VAL A 244 -19.08 -23.95 6.95
N PHE A 245 -19.96 -23.36 7.77
CA PHE A 245 -21.32 -22.98 7.39
C PHE A 245 -21.42 -21.50 7.00
N CYS A 246 -20.32 -20.82 6.70
CA CYS A 246 -20.37 -19.41 6.34
C CYS A 246 -21.27 -19.20 5.10
N SER A 247 -22.25 -18.31 5.22
CA SER A 247 -23.27 -18.02 4.21
C SER A 247 -24.18 -19.21 3.84
N ALA A 248 -24.26 -20.24 4.69
CA ALA A 248 -25.22 -21.32 4.52
C ALA A 248 -26.67 -20.79 4.56
N LEU A 249 -27.51 -21.37 3.72
CA LEU A 249 -28.92 -21.02 3.55
C LEU A 249 -29.86 -21.91 4.39
N CYS A 250 -29.30 -22.81 5.20
CA CYS A 250 -30.06 -23.65 6.11
C CYS A 250 -30.82 -22.81 7.15
N LYS A 251 -32.04 -23.23 7.47
CA LYS A 251 -32.85 -22.70 8.56
C LYS A 251 -32.54 -23.32 9.91
N SER A 252 -32.11 -24.59 9.91
CA SER A 252 -31.75 -25.34 11.12
C SER A 252 -30.54 -26.23 10.86
N ILE A 253 -29.65 -26.32 11.86
CA ILE A 253 -28.48 -27.20 11.86
C ILE A 253 -28.44 -27.93 13.21
N THR A 254 -28.49 -29.25 13.17
CA THR A 254 -28.41 -30.11 14.36
C THR A 254 -26.94 -30.46 14.64
N ILE A 255 -26.42 -30.00 15.78
CA ILE A 255 -25.05 -30.25 16.23
C ILE A 255 -25.02 -31.45 17.21
N PRO A 256 -24.19 -32.48 16.98
CA PRO A 256 -23.99 -33.60 17.89
C PRO A 256 -23.53 -33.16 19.28
N GLN A 257 -24.00 -33.85 20.33
CA GLN A 257 -23.69 -33.50 21.72
C GLN A 257 -22.19 -33.69 22.08
N CYS A 258 -21.47 -34.51 21.32
CA CYS A 258 -20.05 -34.77 21.50
C CYS A 258 -19.15 -33.64 20.96
N VAL A 259 -19.69 -32.67 20.21
CA VAL A 259 -18.90 -31.54 19.70
C VAL A 259 -18.35 -30.70 20.86
N THR A 260 -17.05 -30.45 20.84
CA THR A 260 -16.33 -29.66 21.85
C THR A 260 -15.74 -28.36 21.29
N TYR A 261 -15.64 -28.24 19.97
CA TYR A 261 -15.05 -27.08 19.30
C TYR A 261 -15.86 -26.62 18.09
N ILE A 262 -16.11 -25.31 18.02
CA ILE A 262 -16.71 -24.62 16.86
C ILE A 262 -15.78 -23.48 16.50
N GLY A 263 -15.26 -23.47 15.27
CA GLY A 263 -14.27 -22.52 14.81
C GLY A 263 -14.80 -21.09 14.64
N PRO A 264 -13.90 -20.08 14.54
CA PRO A 264 -14.29 -18.72 14.20
C PRO A 264 -15.07 -18.68 12.87
N TYR A 265 -15.97 -17.71 12.73
CA TYR A 265 -16.82 -17.57 11.53
C TYR A 265 -17.66 -18.79 11.12
N ALA A 266 -17.74 -19.86 11.94
CA ALA A 266 -18.36 -21.13 11.53
C ALA A 266 -19.78 -20.95 10.97
N PHE A 267 -20.58 -20.05 11.54
CA PHE A 267 -21.93 -19.69 11.12
C PHE A 267 -22.02 -18.20 10.72
N ALA A 268 -20.93 -17.63 10.19
CA ALA A 268 -20.94 -16.26 9.73
C ALA A 268 -21.90 -16.08 8.54
N SER A 269 -22.68 -15.01 8.55
CA SER A 269 -23.63 -14.64 7.49
C SER A 269 -24.67 -15.73 7.14
N THR A 270 -24.96 -16.66 8.05
CA THR A 270 -26.06 -17.63 7.92
C THR A 270 -27.41 -16.95 8.19
N LYS A 271 -27.82 -16.07 7.28
CA LYS A 271 -28.99 -15.20 7.47
C LYS A 271 -30.32 -15.95 7.60
N SER A 272 -30.39 -17.17 7.08
CA SER A 272 -31.58 -18.02 7.17
C SER A 272 -31.65 -18.81 8.49
N LEU A 273 -30.56 -18.90 9.25
CA LEU A 273 -30.49 -19.72 10.46
C LEU A 273 -31.24 -19.02 11.60
N GLU A 274 -32.45 -19.49 11.91
CA GLU A 274 -33.35 -18.85 12.88
C GLU A 274 -33.07 -19.29 14.32
N GLN A 275 -32.67 -20.55 14.51
CA GLN A 275 -32.34 -21.18 15.80
C GLN A 275 -31.19 -22.17 15.67
N ILE A 276 -30.44 -22.34 16.75
CA ILE A 276 -29.38 -23.35 16.86
C ILE A 276 -29.24 -23.80 18.31
N ILE A 277 -29.07 -25.10 18.52
CA ILE A 277 -28.76 -25.67 19.84
C ILE A 277 -27.25 -25.90 19.90
N LEU A 278 -26.58 -25.17 20.79
CA LEU A 278 -25.14 -25.34 21.00
C LEU A 278 -24.85 -26.61 21.81
N PRO A 279 -23.76 -27.33 21.50
CA PRO A 279 -23.46 -28.60 22.16
C PRO A 279 -23.05 -28.38 23.63
N PRO A 280 -23.46 -29.27 24.56
CA PRO A 280 -23.29 -29.06 26.00
C PRO A 280 -21.83 -29.05 26.47
N ASN A 281 -20.91 -29.58 25.65
CA ASN A 281 -19.48 -29.66 25.95
C ASN A 281 -18.65 -28.51 25.39
N LEU A 282 -19.29 -27.51 24.76
CA LEU A 282 -18.60 -26.33 24.26
C LEU A 282 -18.05 -25.49 25.42
N THR A 283 -16.77 -25.11 25.33
CA THR A 283 -16.09 -24.31 26.37
C THR A 283 -15.91 -22.84 25.98
N THR A 284 -15.89 -22.54 24.67
CA THR A 284 -15.66 -21.19 24.12
C THR A 284 -16.54 -20.96 22.91
N ILE A 285 -17.14 -19.77 22.81
CA ILE A 285 -17.74 -19.26 21.57
C ILE A 285 -16.71 -18.35 20.88
N GLN A 286 -16.31 -18.72 19.67
CA GLN A 286 -15.21 -18.08 18.96
C GLN A 286 -15.58 -16.71 18.37
N GLN A 287 -14.53 -15.95 18.01
CA GLN A 287 -14.67 -14.64 17.40
C GLN A 287 -15.50 -14.75 16.11
N TYR A 288 -16.46 -13.84 15.94
CA TYR A 288 -17.34 -13.80 14.76
C TYR A 288 -18.10 -15.08 14.44
N CYS A 289 -18.23 -16.03 15.38
CA CYS A 289 -18.82 -17.34 15.13
C CYS A 289 -20.22 -17.26 14.47
N PHE A 290 -21.03 -16.28 14.88
CA PHE A 290 -22.40 -16.05 14.42
C PHE A 290 -22.63 -14.67 13.80
N ILE A 291 -21.57 -13.97 13.39
CA ILE A 291 -21.68 -12.62 12.79
C ILE A 291 -22.73 -12.59 11.67
N ASN A 292 -23.61 -11.59 11.65
CA ASN A 292 -24.67 -11.44 10.62
C ASN A 292 -25.60 -12.67 10.46
N SER A 293 -25.72 -13.55 11.46
CA SER A 293 -26.65 -14.68 11.40
C SER A 293 -28.11 -14.23 11.64
N GLY A 294 -29.07 -15.05 11.20
CA GLY A 294 -30.51 -14.82 11.37
C GLY A 294 -31.08 -15.18 12.75
N LEU A 295 -30.22 -15.49 13.73
CA LEU A 295 -30.65 -16.06 15.01
C LEU A 295 -31.62 -15.13 15.74
N THR A 296 -32.71 -15.72 16.25
CA THR A 296 -33.74 -15.01 17.03
C THR A 296 -33.56 -15.17 18.53
N SER A 297 -32.96 -16.28 18.96
CA SER A 297 -32.62 -16.56 20.35
C SER A 297 -31.37 -17.43 20.44
N ILE A 298 -30.62 -17.32 21.54
CA ILE A 298 -29.48 -18.21 21.83
C ILE A 298 -29.45 -18.62 23.31
N ASP A 299 -29.38 -19.93 23.57
CA ASP A 299 -29.05 -20.49 24.88
C ASP A 299 -27.60 -20.96 24.88
N ILE A 300 -26.78 -20.31 25.71
CA ILE A 300 -25.36 -20.58 25.80
C ILE A 300 -25.14 -21.72 26.81
N PRO A 301 -24.47 -22.82 26.43
CA PRO A 301 -24.29 -23.99 27.28
C PRO A 301 -23.53 -23.70 28.58
N SER A 302 -23.85 -24.47 29.62
CA SER A 302 -23.29 -24.27 30.96
C SER A 302 -21.78 -24.44 31.07
N LYS A 303 -21.12 -25.16 30.15
CA LYS A 303 -19.65 -25.31 30.14
C LYS A 303 -18.90 -24.18 29.44
N VAL A 304 -19.60 -23.26 28.79
CA VAL A 304 -18.96 -22.10 28.15
C VAL A 304 -18.40 -21.17 29.23
N THR A 305 -17.10 -20.93 29.17
CA THR A 305 -16.38 -20.06 30.10
C THR A 305 -15.92 -18.75 29.45
N PHE A 306 -15.86 -18.70 28.11
CA PHE A 306 -15.44 -17.54 27.32
C PHE A 306 -16.33 -17.34 26.09
N ILE A 307 -16.69 -16.09 25.80
CA ILE A 307 -17.26 -15.66 24.51
C ILE A 307 -16.30 -14.62 23.95
N ASN A 308 -15.72 -14.87 22.78
CA ASN A 308 -14.75 -13.95 22.17
C ASN A 308 -15.43 -12.74 21.51
N ASP A 309 -14.62 -11.72 21.18
CA ASP A 309 -15.07 -10.46 20.59
C ASP A 309 -16.01 -10.69 19.38
N CYS A 310 -17.05 -9.86 19.28
CA CYS A 310 -17.92 -9.81 18.11
C CYS A 310 -18.61 -11.14 17.72
N ALA A 311 -18.75 -12.10 18.65
CA ALA A 311 -19.30 -13.44 18.37
C ALA A 311 -20.69 -13.40 17.69
N PHE A 312 -21.58 -12.50 18.11
CA PHE A 312 -22.95 -12.33 17.60
C PHE A 312 -23.19 -10.91 17.04
N ILE A 313 -22.13 -10.24 16.57
CA ILE A 313 -22.27 -8.90 16.00
C ILE A 313 -23.23 -8.92 14.80
N ASN A 314 -24.09 -7.90 14.71
CA ASN A 314 -25.08 -7.73 13.63
C ASN A 314 -26.07 -8.91 13.47
N CYS A 315 -26.32 -9.70 14.51
CA CYS A 315 -27.48 -10.59 14.57
C CYS A 315 -28.77 -9.79 14.79
N LEU A 316 -29.22 -9.06 13.76
CA LEU A 316 -30.30 -8.06 13.87
C LEU A 316 -31.66 -8.63 14.31
N SER A 317 -31.86 -9.94 14.20
CA SER A 317 -33.09 -10.64 14.61
C SER A 317 -33.06 -11.15 16.06
N LEU A 318 -31.91 -11.04 16.75
CA LEU A 318 -31.69 -11.64 18.07
C LEU A 318 -32.47 -10.88 19.14
N LYS A 319 -33.40 -11.56 19.81
CA LYS A 319 -34.29 -10.97 20.83
C LYS A 319 -34.06 -11.51 22.23
N THR A 320 -33.59 -12.76 22.35
CA THR A 320 -33.44 -13.42 23.64
C THR A 320 -32.08 -14.06 23.77
N ILE A 321 -31.40 -13.82 24.90
CA ILE A 321 -30.08 -14.36 25.19
C ILE A 321 -30.07 -14.94 26.59
N ILE A 322 -29.67 -16.20 26.72
CA ILE A 322 -29.51 -16.87 28.01
C ILE A 322 -28.01 -17.05 28.29
N ILE A 323 -27.53 -16.34 29.31
CA ILE A 323 -26.13 -16.37 29.76
C ILE A 323 -25.96 -17.48 30.81
N PRO A 324 -24.92 -18.34 30.73
CA PRO A 324 -24.75 -19.47 31.64
C PRO A 324 -24.03 -19.05 32.93
N SER A 325 -24.20 -19.86 33.97
CA SER A 325 -23.61 -19.66 35.29
C SER A 325 -22.08 -19.65 35.31
N ASN A 326 -21.42 -20.46 34.47
CA ASN A 326 -19.96 -20.61 34.50
C ASN A 326 -19.21 -19.62 33.58
N LEU A 327 -19.89 -18.63 33.00
CA LEU A 327 -19.25 -17.66 32.12
C LEU A 327 -18.28 -16.78 32.92
N LYS A 328 -16.99 -16.90 32.64
CA LYS A 328 -15.92 -16.21 33.39
C LYS A 328 -15.63 -14.83 32.85
N THR A 329 -15.59 -14.68 31.53
CA THR A 329 -15.35 -13.41 30.85
C THR A 329 -15.97 -13.42 29.46
N VAL A 330 -16.16 -12.22 28.93
CA VAL A 330 -16.74 -11.95 27.62
C VAL A 330 -15.88 -10.97 26.84
N GLY A 331 -15.86 -11.08 25.53
CA GLY A 331 -15.17 -10.16 24.64
C GLY A 331 -15.82 -8.78 24.59
N GLY A 332 -15.27 -7.91 23.76
CA GLY A 332 -15.88 -6.65 23.35
C GLY A 332 -16.96 -6.85 22.29
N PHE A 333 -18.05 -6.07 22.38
CA PHE A 333 -19.12 -6.02 21.38
C PHE A 333 -19.69 -7.38 20.96
N ILE A 334 -19.89 -8.25 21.95
CA ILE A 334 -20.30 -9.66 21.76
C ILE A 334 -21.69 -9.82 21.13
N PHE A 335 -22.60 -8.88 21.33
CA PHE A 335 -24.00 -8.90 20.91
C PHE A 335 -24.35 -7.64 20.12
N PRO A 336 -25.46 -7.63 19.37
CA PRO A 336 -25.98 -6.41 18.77
C PRO A 336 -26.23 -5.33 19.82
N SER A 337 -25.92 -4.08 19.48
CA SER A 337 -26.19 -2.92 20.32
C SER A 337 -27.68 -2.56 20.27
N ASP A 338 -28.52 -3.35 20.95
CA ASP A 338 -29.97 -3.16 21.01
C ASP A 338 -30.47 -3.32 22.46
N PRO A 339 -31.01 -2.25 23.07
CA PRO A 339 -31.52 -2.30 24.44
C PRO A 339 -32.82 -3.10 24.60
N SER A 340 -33.48 -3.51 23.50
CA SER A 340 -34.70 -4.32 23.53
C SER A 340 -34.44 -5.83 23.71
N ILE A 341 -33.18 -6.27 23.62
CA ILE A 341 -32.80 -7.66 23.81
C ILE A 341 -33.08 -8.09 25.27
N ASN A 342 -33.81 -9.19 25.42
CA ASN A 342 -34.09 -9.78 26.71
C ASN A 342 -32.92 -10.70 27.14
N PHE A 343 -32.23 -10.32 28.21
CA PHE A 343 -31.16 -11.10 28.82
C PHE A 343 -31.67 -11.88 30.03
N THR A 344 -31.46 -13.19 30.01
CA THR A 344 -31.62 -14.05 31.19
C THR A 344 -30.23 -14.49 31.66
N ILE A 345 -29.81 -14.02 32.82
CA ILE A 345 -28.51 -14.37 33.41
C ILE A 345 -28.73 -15.45 34.46
N LYS A 346 -28.21 -16.65 34.22
CA LYS A 346 -28.24 -17.74 35.21
C LYS A 346 -27.31 -17.39 36.39
N ASP A 347 -27.69 -17.80 37.60
CA ASP A 347 -26.96 -17.54 38.85
C ASP A 347 -25.46 -17.88 38.71
N ASP A 348 -24.58 -17.20 39.44
CA ASP A 348 -23.11 -17.33 39.42
C ASP A 348 -22.33 -16.79 38.20
N ALA A 349 -22.99 -16.35 37.11
CA ALA A 349 -22.29 -15.75 35.98
C ALA A 349 -21.40 -14.56 36.43
N LEU A 350 -20.15 -14.47 35.93
CA LEU A 350 -19.24 -13.36 36.23
C LEU A 350 -19.45 -12.14 35.30
N VAL A 351 -20.64 -12.05 34.70
CA VAL A 351 -21.08 -10.94 33.84
C VAL A 351 -22.37 -10.37 34.43
N LYS A 352 -22.52 -9.05 34.35
CA LYS A 352 -23.75 -8.36 34.73
C LYS A 352 -24.12 -7.31 33.70
N ILE A 353 -25.39 -6.90 33.74
CA ILE A 353 -25.90 -5.74 33.03
C ILE A 353 -26.32 -4.75 34.10
N ASP A 354 -25.76 -3.54 34.07
CA ASP A 354 -26.13 -2.50 35.03
C ASP A 354 -27.42 -1.76 34.62
N ASP A 355 -27.81 -0.77 35.43
CA ASP A 355 -28.97 0.08 35.20
C ASP A 355 -28.82 1.02 33.99
N GLN A 356 -27.60 1.25 33.51
CA GLN A 356 -27.28 1.98 32.29
C GLN A 356 -27.16 1.08 31.06
N THR A 357 -27.52 -0.21 31.18
CA THR A 357 -27.43 -1.23 30.12
C THR A 357 -25.99 -1.52 29.66
N LEU A 358 -25.01 -1.33 30.53
CA LEU A 358 -23.62 -1.76 30.31
C LEU A 358 -23.46 -3.24 30.62
N ILE A 359 -23.01 -4.01 29.63
CA ILE A 359 -22.50 -5.36 29.85
C ILE A 359 -21.08 -5.26 30.41
N MET A 360 -20.89 -5.74 31.64
CA MET A 360 -19.64 -5.63 32.37
C MET A 360 -19.27 -6.92 33.11
N ALA A 361 -18.00 -7.04 33.48
CA ALA A 361 -17.59 -8.05 34.46
C ALA A 361 -18.28 -7.79 35.82
N LYS A 362 -18.66 -8.86 36.53
CA LYS A 362 -19.38 -8.77 37.81
C LYS A 362 -18.58 -8.01 38.89
N ASP A 363 -17.26 -8.12 38.83
CA ASP A 363 -16.29 -7.42 39.70
C ASP A 363 -15.96 -5.98 39.26
N ASN A 364 -16.66 -5.45 38.25
CA ASN A 364 -16.40 -4.13 37.63
C ASN A 364 -15.04 -3.98 36.94
N SER A 365 -14.27 -5.05 36.72
CA SER A 365 -12.93 -4.93 36.13
C SER A 365 -12.91 -4.52 34.66
N SER A 366 -13.99 -4.79 33.91
CA SER A 366 -14.05 -4.46 32.48
C SER A 366 -15.46 -4.17 31.96
N ILE A 367 -15.53 -3.32 30.93
CA ILE A 367 -16.75 -3.01 30.17
C ILE A 367 -16.65 -3.66 28.80
N SER A 368 -17.68 -4.43 28.42
CA SER A 368 -17.74 -5.17 27.16
C SER A 368 -18.58 -4.50 26.08
N LEU A 369 -19.70 -3.89 26.47
CA LEU A 369 -20.66 -3.30 25.53
C LEU A 369 -21.62 -2.37 26.25
N LEU A 370 -21.91 -1.22 25.66
CA LEU A 370 -23.10 -0.43 25.97
C LEU A 370 -24.23 -0.80 25.01
N LEU A 371 -25.38 -1.25 25.52
CA LEU A 371 -26.53 -1.62 24.67
C LEU A 371 -27.30 -0.39 24.20
N ASP A 372 -27.58 0.56 25.10
CA ASP A 372 -28.32 1.77 24.76
C ASP A 372 -27.58 2.64 23.72
N SER A 373 -28.21 2.85 22.56
CA SER A 373 -27.67 3.70 21.49
C SER A 373 -28.06 5.18 21.65
N ALA A 374 -29.03 5.47 22.51
CA ALA A 374 -29.52 6.81 22.82
C ALA A 374 -28.82 7.44 24.04
N ALA A 375 -27.98 6.68 24.75
CA ALA A 375 -27.24 7.16 25.91
C ALA A 375 -26.39 8.39 25.58
N THR A 376 -26.61 9.47 26.31
CA THR A 376 -25.87 10.74 26.17
C THR A 376 -24.76 10.89 27.20
N THR A 377 -24.92 10.26 28.37
CA THR A 377 -23.92 10.25 29.45
C THR A 377 -23.83 8.88 30.05
N ILE A 378 -22.61 8.39 30.30
CA ILE A 378 -22.36 7.10 30.97
C ILE A 378 -21.43 7.32 32.16
N LYS A 379 -21.83 6.78 33.32
CA LYS A 379 -20.99 6.69 34.50
C LYS A 379 -20.32 5.33 34.58
N ILE A 380 -19.00 5.27 34.42
CA ILE A 380 -18.23 4.04 34.57
C ILE A 380 -17.73 3.86 36.02
N PRO A 381 -17.75 2.64 36.58
CA PRO A 381 -17.16 2.37 37.88
C PRO A 381 -15.65 2.62 37.89
N SER A 382 -15.12 3.12 38.99
CA SER A 382 -13.70 3.48 39.11
C SER A 382 -12.77 2.28 39.08
N GLN A 383 -13.27 1.08 39.42
CA GLN A 383 -12.49 -0.16 39.39
C GLN A 383 -12.30 -0.73 37.96
N VAL A 384 -12.94 -0.13 36.94
CA VAL A 384 -12.77 -0.55 35.55
C VAL A 384 -11.32 -0.37 35.14
N LYS A 385 -10.66 -1.49 34.83
CA LYS A 385 -9.27 -1.54 34.33
C LYS A 385 -9.20 -1.60 32.82
N ARG A 386 -10.29 -2.04 32.15
CA ARG A 386 -10.31 -2.27 30.71
C ARG A 386 -11.64 -1.91 30.07
N ILE A 387 -11.60 -1.09 29.04
CA ILE A 387 -12.73 -0.88 28.13
C ILE A 387 -12.44 -1.69 26.87
N LYS A 388 -13.30 -2.68 26.58
CA LYS A 388 -13.02 -3.68 25.55
C LYS A 388 -13.30 -3.20 24.14
N THR A 389 -12.83 -3.99 23.18
CA THR A 389 -13.01 -3.78 21.73
C THR A 389 -14.42 -3.32 21.42
N LEU A 390 -14.55 -2.17 20.74
CA LEU A 390 -15.82 -1.61 20.27
C LEU A 390 -16.88 -1.32 21.36
N ALA A 391 -16.57 -1.35 22.66
CA ALA A 391 -17.58 -1.29 23.75
C ALA A 391 -18.58 -0.12 23.66
N PHE A 392 -18.12 1.04 23.17
CA PHE A 392 -18.90 2.26 22.93
C PHE A 392 -18.89 2.68 21.46
N SER A 393 -18.48 1.81 20.53
CA SER A 393 -18.37 2.16 19.12
C SER A 393 -19.73 2.56 18.52
N ASN A 394 -19.71 3.58 17.67
CA ASN A 394 -20.88 4.16 16.99
C ASN A 394 -21.96 4.72 17.94
N LYS A 395 -21.63 5.07 19.18
CA LYS A 395 -22.54 5.78 20.10
C LYS A 395 -22.55 7.27 19.77
N LYS A 396 -23.18 7.61 18.66
CA LYS A 396 -23.15 8.96 18.07
C LYS A 396 -23.75 10.04 18.96
N LEU A 397 -24.66 9.67 19.87
CA LEU A 397 -25.30 10.59 20.82
C LEU A 397 -24.55 10.70 22.15
N LEU A 398 -23.52 9.89 22.38
CA LEU A 398 -22.75 9.89 23.62
C LEU A 398 -21.92 11.18 23.71
N VAL A 399 -22.22 12.00 24.71
CA VAL A 399 -21.59 13.29 24.98
C VAL A 399 -20.57 13.21 26.11
N SER A 400 -20.81 12.40 27.15
CA SER A 400 -19.89 12.36 28.30
C SER A 400 -19.69 10.96 28.85
N ILE A 401 -18.43 10.64 29.17
CA ILE A 401 -18.09 9.60 30.13
C ILE A 401 -17.74 10.29 31.44
N ILE A 402 -18.23 9.76 32.56
CA ILE A 402 -17.86 10.18 33.91
C ILE A 402 -17.47 8.96 34.73
N CYS A 403 -16.71 9.15 35.81
CA CYS A 403 -16.31 8.07 36.72
C CYS A 403 -16.87 8.31 38.12
N ASP A 404 -17.23 7.27 38.85
CA ASP A 404 -17.71 7.36 40.23
C ASP A 404 -16.60 7.56 41.29
N GLY A 405 -15.34 7.66 40.84
CA GLY A 405 -14.17 7.89 41.67
C GLY A 405 -12.92 8.13 40.82
N THR A 406 -11.74 7.94 41.42
CA THR A 406 -10.47 7.99 40.68
C THR A 406 -10.33 6.72 39.85
N SER A 407 -10.29 6.85 38.53
CA SER A 407 -10.30 5.72 37.62
C SER A 407 -9.03 4.85 37.72
N GLU A 408 -9.23 3.54 37.74
CA GLU A 408 -8.19 2.51 37.62
C GLU A 408 -7.98 2.02 36.18
N LEU A 409 -8.50 2.74 35.18
CA LEU A 409 -8.43 2.32 33.78
C LEU A 409 -6.98 2.23 33.30
N GLU A 410 -6.60 1.04 32.83
CA GLU A 410 -5.26 0.74 32.33
C GLU A 410 -5.23 0.60 30.79
N ILE A 411 -6.30 0.06 30.18
CA ILE A 411 -6.33 -0.30 28.75
C ILE A 411 -7.65 0.12 28.11
N ILE A 412 -7.55 0.84 26.99
CA ILE A 412 -8.66 1.09 26.06
C ILE A 412 -8.38 0.29 24.79
N GLU A 413 -9.18 -0.73 24.53
CA GLU A 413 -8.98 -1.66 23.41
C GLU A 413 -9.45 -1.08 22.05
N ASP A 414 -9.31 -1.90 21.01
CA ASP A 414 -9.51 -1.49 19.62
C ASP A 414 -10.89 -0.88 19.40
N SER A 415 -10.89 0.34 18.85
CA SER A 415 -12.09 1.05 18.41
C SER A 415 -13.14 1.24 19.51
N ALA A 416 -12.75 1.19 20.78
CA ALA A 416 -13.65 1.26 21.94
C ALA A 416 -14.66 2.41 21.88
N PHE A 417 -14.25 3.61 21.48
CA PHE A 417 -15.09 4.80 21.31
C PHE A 417 -15.18 5.27 19.85
N SER A 418 -14.83 4.42 18.89
CA SER A 418 -14.80 4.79 17.47
C SER A 418 -16.15 5.34 16.99
N ASN A 419 -16.15 6.48 16.31
CA ASN A 419 -17.32 7.20 15.81
C ASN A 419 -18.31 7.65 16.91
N CYS A 420 -17.84 7.92 18.13
CA CYS A 420 -18.58 8.71 19.13
C CYS A 420 -18.47 10.21 18.81
N GLU A 421 -19.11 10.63 17.72
CA GLU A 421 -18.94 11.96 17.11
C GLU A 421 -19.36 13.13 18.03
N MET A 422 -20.14 12.89 19.10
CA MET A 422 -20.55 13.92 20.06
C MET A 422 -19.77 13.91 21.38
N LEU A 423 -18.79 13.00 21.55
CA LEU A 423 -18.10 12.78 22.83
C LEU A 423 -17.34 14.04 23.25
N THR A 424 -17.93 14.81 24.14
CA THR A 424 -17.44 16.02 24.80
C THR A 424 -16.23 15.88 25.69
N SER A 425 -16.40 14.90 26.57
CA SER A 425 -15.98 14.97 27.96
C SER A 425 -15.69 13.55 28.41
N ILE A 426 -14.45 13.32 28.83
CA ILE A 426 -14.01 12.07 29.42
C ILE A 426 -13.23 12.39 30.69
N PRO A 427 -13.24 11.51 31.71
CA PRO A 427 -12.47 11.73 32.93
C PRO A 427 -10.97 11.55 32.64
N PHE A 428 -10.14 12.12 33.51
CA PHE A 428 -8.71 11.81 33.48
C PHE A 428 -8.45 10.38 33.97
N PHE A 429 -7.62 9.64 33.25
CA PHE A 429 -7.30 8.24 33.54
C PHE A 429 -5.84 8.10 34.02
N PRO A 430 -5.56 8.22 35.33
CA PRO A 430 -4.18 8.31 35.84
C PRO A 430 -3.35 7.04 35.67
N LYS A 431 -3.99 5.86 35.56
CA LYS A 431 -3.33 4.56 35.37
C LYS A 431 -3.29 4.09 33.91
N LEU A 432 -3.76 4.89 32.95
CA LEU A 432 -3.88 4.47 31.55
C LEU A 432 -2.51 4.19 30.95
N ARG A 433 -2.35 3.00 30.38
CA ARG A 433 -1.10 2.49 29.80
C ARG A 433 -1.20 2.34 28.29
N GLU A 434 -2.34 1.86 27.81
CA GLU A 434 -2.51 1.49 26.40
C GLU A 434 -3.82 2.04 25.84
N ILE A 435 -3.74 2.66 24.66
CA ILE A 435 -4.87 3.10 23.85
C ILE A 435 -4.71 2.45 22.50
N ASN A 436 -5.55 1.47 22.15
CA ASN A 436 -5.31 0.63 20.98
C ASN A 436 -5.93 1.18 19.69
N ARG A 437 -5.95 0.36 18.64
CA ARG A 437 -6.20 0.79 17.26
C ARG A 437 -7.57 1.44 17.12
N GLY A 438 -7.59 2.69 16.66
CA GLY A 438 -8.83 3.43 16.38
C GLY A 438 -9.69 3.74 17.60
N ALA A 439 -9.16 3.61 18.83
CA ALA A 439 -9.91 3.72 20.08
C ALA A 439 -10.83 4.96 20.15
N PHE A 440 -10.36 6.12 19.70
CA PHE A 440 -11.07 7.40 19.62
C PHE A 440 -11.16 7.93 18.17
N TYR A 441 -11.12 7.04 17.17
CA TYR A 441 -11.27 7.45 15.77
C TYR A 441 -12.60 8.21 15.56
N LYS A 442 -12.55 9.39 14.95
CA LYS A 442 -13.73 10.24 14.70
C LYS A 442 -14.59 10.52 15.95
N THR A 443 -13.96 10.73 17.09
CA THR A 443 -14.65 11.33 18.25
C THR A 443 -14.45 12.83 18.28
N ASN A 444 -15.26 13.50 19.08
CA ASN A 444 -14.83 14.76 19.67
C ASN A 444 -14.10 14.42 20.98
N LEU A 445 -13.23 15.29 21.46
CA LEU A 445 -12.55 15.21 22.75
C LEU A 445 -12.30 16.63 23.27
N PRO A 446 -12.03 16.82 24.57
CA PRO A 446 -11.68 18.13 25.11
C PRO A 446 -10.53 18.79 24.34
N ASN A 447 -10.61 20.10 24.09
CA ASN A 447 -9.60 20.81 23.28
C ASN A 447 -8.18 20.70 23.84
N VAL A 448 -8.04 20.46 25.15
CA VAL A 448 -6.77 20.15 25.81
C VAL A 448 -6.83 18.73 26.35
N PHE A 449 -5.88 17.89 25.91
CA PHE A 449 -5.81 16.49 26.32
C PHE A 449 -4.44 16.16 26.92
N THR A 450 -4.42 15.72 28.17
CA THR A 450 -3.18 15.32 28.87
C THR A 450 -3.15 13.82 29.05
N PHE A 451 -2.15 13.18 28.47
CA PHE A 451 -1.86 11.76 28.64
C PHE A 451 -1.09 11.54 29.96
N PRO A 452 -1.40 10.48 30.74
CA PRO A 452 -0.78 10.25 32.04
C PRO A 452 0.66 9.75 31.94
N SER A 453 1.36 9.76 33.08
CA SER A 453 2.76 9.32 33.15
C SER A 453 2.97 7.81 32.92
N SER A 454 1.91 7.00 33.10
CA SER A 454 1.91 5.56 32.88
C SER A 454 1.78 5.13 31.40
N LEU A 455 1.49 6.06 30.48
CA LEU A 455 1.18 5.73 29.09
C LEU A 455 2.41 5.16 28.36
N ILE A 456 2.27 3.98 27.76
CA ILE A 456 3.32 3.31 26.98
C ILE A 456 2.98 3.19 25.49
N PHE A 457 1.69 3.23 25.13
CA PHE A 457 1.24 2.87 23.79
C PHE A 457 0.01 3.67 23.32
N VAL A 458 0.10 4.21 22.11
CA VAL A 458 -1.02 4.78 21.33
C VAL A 458 -1.05 4.07 19.98
N GLY A 459 -2.13 3.36 19.70
CA GLY A 459 -2.29 2.47 18.56
C GLY A 459 -2.61 3.17 17.24
N ASN A 460 -2.61 2.38 16.17
CA ASN A 460 -2.87 2.86 14.81
C ASN A 460 -4.20 3.61 14.74
N LYS A 461 -4.20 4.83 14.18
CA LYS A 461 -5.40 5.68 14.04
C LYS A 461 -6.15 5.97 15.34
N ALA A 462 -5.54 5.79 16.52
CA ALA A 462 -6.22 5.88 17.81
C ALA A 462 -7.03 7.17 18.00
N PHE A 463 -6.52 8.32 17.55
CA PHE A 463 -7.18 9.63 17.60
C PHE A 463 -7.32 10.24 16.20
N SER A 464 -7.31 9.42 15.14
CA SER A 464 -7.44 9.95 13.79
C SER A 464 -8.81 10.60 13.59
N GLU A 465 -8.84 11.74 12.88
CA GLU A 465 -10.02 12.57 12.63
C GLU A 465 -10.68 13.15 13.91
N VAL A 466 -9.96 13.26 15.02
CA VAL A 466 -10.44 14.00 16.20
C VAL A 466 -10.25 15.50 15.98
N LYS A 467 -11.28 16.17 15.47
CA LYS A 467 -11.21 17.55 14.97
C LYS A 467 -11.29 18.63 16.05
N THR A 468 -11.47 18.26 17.30
CA THR A 468 -11.59 19.22 18.42
C THR A 468 -10.31 19.39 19.23
N LEU A 469 -9.37 18.44 19.15
CA LEU A 469 -8.10 18.52 19.87
C LEU A 469 -7.28 19.72 19.38
N GLU A 470 -7.01 20.69 20.26
CA GLU A 470 -6.15 21.83 19.98
C GLU A 470 -4.74 21.68 20.58
N ARG A 471 -4.63 21.03 21.75
CA ARG A 471 -3.37 20.85 22.46
C ARG A 471 -3.32 19.45 23.06
N ILE A 472 -2.22 18.74 22.83
CA ILE A 472 -1.95 17.46 23.49
C ILE A 472 -0.65 17.53 24.28
N LYS A 473 -0.67 17.00 25.51
CA LYS A 473 0.48 16.94 26.41
C LYS A 473 0.76 15.48 26.78
N PHE A 474 1.98 15.03 26.56
CA PHE A 474 2.47 13.73 27.02
C PHE A 474 3.37 13.92 28.25
N THR A 475 3.11 13.18 29.33
CA THR A 475 3.91 13.21 30.57
C THR A 475 4.51 11.85 30.92
N SER A 476 4.66 10.96 29.93
CA SER A 476 5.09 9.58 30.16
C SER A 476 6.49 9.52 30.76
N ASN A 477 6.64 8.74 31.85
CA ASN A 477 7.92 8.51 32.51
C ASN A 477 8.32 7.01 32.52
N THR A 478 7.75 6.26 31.59
CA THR A 478 8.03 4.84 31.35
C THR A 478 9.32 4.65 30.51
N THR A 479 9.74 3.41 30.26
CA THR A 479 10.91 3.12 29.41
C THR A 479 10.74 3.62 27.97
N SER A 480 9.54 3.48 27.40
CA SER A 480 9.25 3.87 26.03
C SER A 480 7.78 4.22 25.84
N LEU A 481 7.54 5.20 24.96
CA LEU A 481 6.22 5.61 24.48
C LEU A 481 6.17 5.41 22.97
N ASN A 482 5.34 4.46 22.54
CA ASN A 482 5.14 4.15 21.13
C ASN A 482 3.83 4.76 20.62
N ILE A 483 3.93 5.71 19.70
CA ILE A 483 2.79 6.33 19.01
C ILE A 483 2.77 5.78 17.58
N GLN A 484 1.80 4.92 17.29
CA GLN A 484 1.73 4.14 16.06
C GLN A 484 1.15 4.93 14.87
N ASP A 485 1.05 4.28 13.72
CA ASP A 485 0.75 4.90 12.44
C ASP A 485 -0.59 5.64 12.43
N SER A 486 -0.56 6.85 11.86
CA SER A 486 -1.71 7.75 11.71
C SER A 486 -2.45 8.05 13.02
N ALA A 487 -1.81 7.90 14.19
CA ALA A 487 -2.48 8.02 15.48
C ALA A 487 -3.25 9.34 15.65
N PHE A 488 -2.77 10.46 15.12
CA PHE A 488 -3.42 11.77 15.15
C PHE A 488 -3.67 12.35 13.74
N ALA A 489 -3.72 11.48 12.72
CA ALA A 489 -3.94 11.93 11.35
C ALA A 489 -5.32 12.57 11.18
N GLY A 490 -5.39 13.74 10.55
CA GLY A 490 -6.63 14.49 10.34
C GLY A 490 -7.12 15.27 11.56
N CYS A 491 -6.33 15.40 12.64
CA CYS A 491 -6.60 16.28 13.76
C CYS A 491 -6.43 17.76 13.37
N THR A 492 -7.34 18.26 12.54
CA THR A 492 -7.22 19.56 11.85
C THR A 492 -7.15 20.78 12.77
N SER A 493 -7.65 20.69 14.01
CA SER A 493 -7.55 21.77 15.02
C SER A 493 -6.30 21.70 15.88
N LEU A 494 -5.47 20.66 15.76
CA LEU A 494 -4.31 20.45 16.62
C LEU A 494 -3.26 21.53 16.36
N LYS A 495 -3.02 22.39 17.34
CA LYS A 495 -2.08 23.51 17.28
C LYS A 495 -0.74 23.21 17.97
N ASN A 496 -0.76 22.37 19.02
CA ASN A 496 0.41 22.15 19.86
C ASN A 496 0.62 20.70 20.32
N VAL A 497 1.83 20.24 19.96
CA VAL A 497 2.67 19.10 20.38
C VAL A 497 3.50 19.26 21.67
N SER A 498 3.12 18.83 22.88
CA SER A 498 4.01 18.97 24.06
C SER A 498 4.48 17.65 24.68
N PHE A 499 5.80 17.57 24.92
CA PHE A 499 6.52 16.47 25.59
C PHE A 499 7.39 16.96 26.77
N GLU A 500 7.17 18.17 27.30
CA GLU A 500 8.05 18.83 28.29
C GLU A 500 8.29 18.00 29.57
N GLU A 501 7.31 17.20 29.99
CA GLU A 501 7.39 16.35 31.19
C GLU A 501 7.52 14.85 30.82
N CYS A 502 7.81 14.54 29.57
CA CYS A 502 7.98 13.17 29.10
C CYS A 502 9.45 12.78 29.21
N SER A 503 9.78 11.75 30.00
CA SER A 503 11.13 11.20 30.10
C SER A 503 11.32 9.88 29.33
N SER A 504 10.26 9.34 28.74
CA SER A 504 10.30 8.11 27.94
C SER A 504 11.04 8.26 26.62
N ASN A 505 11.61 7.16 26.11
CA ASN A 505 12.04 7.08 24.73
C ASN A 505 10.82 7.06 23.80
N ILE A 506 10.68 8.06 22.92
CA ILE A 506 9.50 8.23 22.08
C ILE A 506 9.76 7.67 20.68
N SER A 507 8.80 6.92 20.16
CA SER A 507 8.77 6.42 18.78
C SER A 507 7.51 6.91 18.09
N LEU A 508 7.66 7.63 16.97
CA LEU A 508 6.56 8.11 16.14
C LEU A 508 6.47 7.28 14.85
N GLY A 509 5.31 6.66 14.65
CA GLY A 509 4.94 5.88 13.46
C GLY A 509 4.79 6.70 12.19
N GLN A 510 4.32 6.06 11.13
CA GLN A 510 4.07 6.69 9.85
C GLN A 510 2.87 7.63 9.95
N ASN A 511 2.90 8.78 9.27
CA ASN A 511 1.75 9.67 9.12
C ASN A 511 1.08 10.14 10.44
N VAL A 512 1.78 10.11 11.59
CA VAL A 512 1.18 10.36 12.91
C VAL A 512 0.39 11.67 12.98
N PHE A 513 0.92 12.76 12.42
CA PHE A 513 0.32 14.08 12.38
C PHE A 513 -0.03 14.52 10.95
N GLU A 514 -0.29 13.55 10.05
CA GLU A 514 -0.71 13.84 8.68
C GLU A 514 -1.98 14.71 8.68
N GLY A 515 -2.03 15.77 7.88
CA GLY A 515 -3.21 16.64 7.76
C GLY A 515 -3.57 17.44 9.01
N CYS A 516 -2.65 17.59 9.97
CA CYS A 516 -2.82 18.50 11.11
C CYS A 516 -2.63 19.96 10.68
N ASN A 517 -3.62 20.51 9.98
CA ASN A 517 -3.53 21.80 9.29
C ASN A 517 -3.32 23.02 10.21
N SER A 518 -3.66 22.90 11.50
CA SER A 518 -3.44 23.97 12.50
C SER A 518 -2.10 23.86 13.24
N LEU A 519 -1.34 22.78 13.04
CA LEU A 519 -0.11 22.51 13.78
C LEU A 519 0.99 23.41 13.24
N SER A 520 1.26 24.52 13.93
CA SER A 520 2.19 25.55 13.44
C SER A 520 3.65 25.27 13.78
N THR A 521 3.92 24.56 14.88
CA THR A 521 5.27 24.29 15.37
C THR A 521 5.36 22.88 15.94
N PHE A 522 6.50 22.22 15.74
CA PHE A 522 6.81 20.95 16.40
C PHE A 522 8.26 20.93 16.89
N ASN A 523 8.46 20.54 18.15
CA ASN A 523 9.78 20.46 18.77
C ASN A 523 10.23 18.99 18.81
N VAL A 524 11.31 18.67 18.09
CA VAL A 524 11.99 17.38 18.13
C VAL A 524 13.01 17.39 19.26
N ILE A 525 12.64 16.80 20.40
CA ILE A 525 13.46 16.72 21.61
C ILE A 525 14.32 15.43 21.65
N ASN A 526 15.37 15.42 22.48
CA ASN A 526 16.42 14.38 22.50
C ASN A 526 15.93 12.94 22.79
N ASN A 527 14.77 12.78 23.43
CA ASN A 527 14.19 11.48 23.75
C ASN A 527 13.31 10.93 22.61
N ILE A 528 13.04 11.67 21.53
CA ILE A 528 12.40 11.15 20.32
C ILE A 528 13.42 10.33 19.54
N LYS A 529 13.34 9.01 19.72
CA LYS A 529 14.28 8.03 19.16
C LYS A 529 14.04 7.71 17.70
N MET A 530 12.80 7.85 17.24
CA MET A 530 12.42 7.53 15.86
C MET A 530 11.25 8.39 15.41
N ILE A 531 11.32 8.84 14.15
CA ILE A 531 10.23 9.45 13.39
C ILE A 531 10.14 8.73 12.05
N ASN A 532 8.99 8.16 11.73
CA ASN A 532 8.78 7.40 10.50
C ASN A 532 8.20 8.25 9.35
N SER A 533 8.08 7.61 8.18
CA SER A 533 7.67 8.24 6.92
C SER A 533 6.38 9.05 7.05
N GLY A 534 6.35 10.24 6.45
CA GLY A 534 5.15 11.06 6.33
C GLY A 534 4.60 11.63 7.64
N CYS A 535 5.35 11.57 8.75
CA CYS A 535 4.87 11.94 10.09
C CYS A 535 4.12 13.29 10.13
N PHE A 536 4.56 14.29 9.36
CA PHE A 536 3.94 15.62 9.28
C PHE A 536 3.37 15.97 7.90
N MET A 537 3.11 14.97 7.05
CA MET A 537 2.64 15.20 5.68
C MET A 537 1.37 16.07 5.66
N ASN A 538 1.32 17.05 4.77
CA ASN A 538 0.21 18.00 4.62
C ASN A 538 -0.18 18.74 5.92
N SER A 539 0.74 18.88 6.88
CA SER A 539 0.49 19.62 8.12
C SER A 539 0.70 21.13 7.94
N GLY A 540 0.19 21.91 8.90
CA GLY A 540 0.27 23.37 8.91
C GLY A 540 1.60 23.97 9.36
N LEU A 541 2.67 23.17 9.44
CA LEU A 541 3.93 23.55 10.09
C LEU A 541 4.55 24.78 9.43
N LYS A 542 4.90 25.76 10.27
CA LYS A 542 5.74 26.92 9.93
C LYS A 542 7.19 26.68 10.33
N TYR A 543 7.39 26.01 11.46
CA TYR A 543 8.72 25.70 12.00
C TYR A 543 8.75 24.28 12.56
N ILE A 544 9.87 23.60 12.34
CA ILE A 544 10.25 22.39 13.07
C ILE A 544 11.59 22.67 13.75
N VAL A 545 11.64 22.46 15.07
CA VAL A 545 12.80 22.82 15.88
C VAL A 545 13.46 21.55 16.41
N PHE A 546 14.73 21.36 16.11
CA PHE A 546 15.52 20.24 16.63
C PHE A 546 16.35 20.69 17.83
N GLU A 547 16.14 20.05 18.97
CA GLU A 547 16.86 20.37 20.20
C GLU A 547 18.38 20.22 20.00
N ASN A 548 19.16 21.24 20.38
CA ASN A 548 20.61 21.29 20.20
C ASN A 548 21.10 21.07 18.75
N ASN A 549 20.22 21.23 17.75
CA ASN A 549 20.50 20.97 16.34
C ASN A 549 21.02 19.54 16.07
N ILE A 550 20.53 18.55 16.83
CA ILE A 550 20.85 17.12 16.66
C ILE A 550 19.59 16.26 16.70
N THR A 551 19.67 15.06 16.15
CA THR A 551 18.66 14.00 16.24
C THR A 551 19.28 12.74 16.81
N SER A 552 18.49 11.82 17.36
CA SER A 552 18.96 10.48 17.71
C SER A 552 18.83 9.47 16.57
N PHE A 553 18.44 9.92 15.39
CA PHE A 553 18.28 9.14 14.17
C PHE A 553 19.05 9.82 13.05
N ASP A 554 19.65 9.03 12.17
CA ASP A 554 20.62 9.54 11.19
C ASP A 554 19.97 10.02 9.88
N ASN A 555 18.70 9.72 9.64
CA ASN A 555 18.06 9.98 8.35
C ASN A 555 16.78 10.78 8.55
N LEU A 556 16.60 11.86 7.79
CA LEU A 556 15.28 12.46 7.66
C LEU A 556 14.40 11.50 6.85
N PRO A 557 13.29 11.00 7.41
CA PRO A 557 12.50 9.94 6.78
C PRO A 557 11.80 10.44 5.51
N ALA A 558 11.38 9.49 4.68
CA ALA A 558 10.64 9.79 3.46
C ALA A 558 9.36 10.58 3.76
N MET A 559 9.00 11.50 2.87
CA MET A 559 7.77 12.31 2.92
C MET A 559 7.55 13.10 4.22
N LEU A 560 8.56 13.26 5.09
CA LEU A 560 8.44 13.82 6.44
C LEU A 560 7.57 15.10 6.49
N LEU A 561 7.85 16.05 5.59
CA LEU A 561 7.21 17.36 5.47
C LEU A 561 6.52 17.55 4.12
N LYS A 562 6.25 16.47 3.38
CA LYS A 562 5.61 16.57 2.07
C LYS A 562 4.30 17.35 2.16
N GLY A 563 4.11 18.35 1.30
CA GLY A 563 2.91 19.19 1.26
C GLY A 563 2.75 20.17 2.42
N CYS A 564 3.76 20.35 3.28
CA CYS A 564 3.75 21.39 4.30
C CYS A 564 3.97 22.77 3.63
N THR A 565 2.91 23.37 3.14
CA THR A 565 2.98 24.62 2.34
C THR A 565 3.25 25.88 3.18
N ASN A 566 3.20 25.79 4.51
CA ASN A 566 3.47 26.91 5.42
C ASN A 566 4.94 27.03 5.85
N ILE A 567 5.77 26.00 5.61
CA ILE A 567 7.18 26.02 6.01
C ILE A 567 8.01 26.77 4.97
N THR A 568 8.75 27.78 5.41
CA THR A 568 9.58 28.64 4.53
C THR A 568 11.08 28.45 4.75
N GLU A 569 11.46 27.90 5.90
CA GLU A 569 12.84 27.64 6.29
C GLU A 569 12.91 26.36 7.15
N ILE A 570 14.05 25.69 7.10
CA ILE A 570 14.34 24.56 7.97
C ILE A 570 15.85 24.46 8.22
N ASP A 571 16.21 24.28 9.48
CA ASP A 571 17.55 23.90 9.89
C ASP A 571 17.66 22.37 9.94
N ILE A 572 18.50 21.80 9.07
CA ILE A 572 18.77 20.36 9.08
C ILE A 572 19.78 20.04 10.20
N PRO A 573 19.50 19.06 11.08
CA PRO A 573 20.40 18.67 12.15
C PRO A 573 21.78 18.23 11.67
N LYS A 574 22.83 18.61 12.42
CA LYS A 574 24.24 18.45 12.02
C LYS A 574 24.74 17.00 12.01
N ASN A 575 23.94 16.04 12.46
CA ASN A 575 24.26 14.61 12.46
C ASN A 575 23.40 13.81 11.48
N VAL A 576 22.54 14.46 10.70
CA VAL A 576 21.79 13.79 9.64
C VAL A 576 22.74 13.39 8.50
N ILE A 577 22.70 12.11 8.14
CA ILE A 577 23.48 11.46 7.08
C ILE A 577 22.71 11.47 5.76
N SER A 578 21.37 11.38 5.77
CA SER A 578 20.61 11.42 4.52
C SER A 578 19.24 12.10 4.61
N ILE A 579 18.79 12.61 3.46
CA ILE A 579 17.46 13.19 3.26
C ILE A 579 16.65 12.22 2.41
N GLY A 580 15.58 11.64 2.98
CA GLY A 580 14.76 10.60 2.37
C GLY A 580 13.89 11.04 1.17
N ASN A 581 13.29 10.06 0.50
CA ASN A 581 12.46 10.29 -0.70
C ASN A 581 11.32 11.27 -0.41
N GLU A 582 11.09 12.24 -1.29
CA GLU A 582 9.98 13.21 -1.17
C GLU A 582 9.93 13.98 0.16
N CYS A 583 11.02 14.04 0.95
CA CYS A 583 11.03 14.59 2.31
C CYS A 583 10.41 15.99 2.42
N PHE A 584 10.78 16.89 1.50
CA PHE A 584 10.30 18.28 1.43
C PHE A 584 9.43 18.55 0.21
N ARG A 585 8.94 17.51 -0.47
CA ARG A 585 8.16 17.67 -1.70
C ARG A 585 6.98 18.61 -1.49
N GLU A 586 6.76 19.54 -2.42
CA GLU A 586 5.64 20.50 -2.39
C GLU A 586 5.59 21.37 -1.12
N THR A 587 6.76 21.70 -0.56
CA THR A 587 6.90 22.71 0.52
C THR A 587 7.17 24.11 -0.04
N SER A 588 7.05 25.13 0.80
CA SER A 588 7.30 26.54 0.45
C SER A 588 8.69 27.03 0.90
N ILE A 589 9.63 26.11 1.14
CA ILE A 589 10.99 26.47 1.55
C ILE A 589 11.65 27.36 0.49
N ARG A 590 12.29 28.45 0.93
CA ARG A 590 12.97 29.40 0.03
C ARG A 590 14.46 29.14 -0.07
N HIS A 591 15.08 28.82 1.05
CA HIS A 591 16.49 28.53 1.15
C HIS A 591 16.67 27.30 2.05
N ILE A 592 17.64 26.46 1.72
CA ILE A 592 18.00 25.32 2.56
C ILE A 592 19.51 25.15 2.62
N THR A 593 20.02 24.84 3.81
CA THR A 593 21.42 24.50 4.03
C THR A 593 21.55 23.01 4.29
N ILE A 594 22.38 22.34 3.48
CA ILE A 594 22.73 20.94 3.60
C ILE A 594 24.02 20.83 4.44
N PRO A 595 23.96 20.28 5.67
CA PRO A 595 25.13 20.19 6.53
C PRO A 595 26.16 19.19 5.97
N ASN A 596 27.40 19.33 6.41
CA ASN A 596 28.52 18.50 5.94
C ASN A 596 28.36 17.00 6.26
N SER A 597 27.55 16.66 7.26
CA SER A 597 27.20 15.28 7.62
C SER A 597 26.37 14.57 6.55
N VAL A 598 25.66 15.29 5.68
CA VAL A 598 24.78 14.68 4.68
C VAL A 598 25.61 14.06 3.56
N GLU A 599 25.45 12.75 3.42
CA GLU A 599 26.12 11.92 2.43
C GLU A 599 25.23 11.60 1.22
N SER A 600 23.90 11.62 1.39
CA SER A 600 22.94 11.21 0.35
C SER A 600 21.66 12.04 0.30
N LEU A 601 21.26 12.43 -0.93
CA LEU A 601 19.97 13.05 -1.25
C LEU A 601 19.11 12.09 -2.09
N TYR A 602 17.98 11.62 -1.54
CA TYR A 602 17.11 10.65 -2.18
C TYR A 602 16.10 11.29 -3.16
N SER A 603 15.45 10.44 -3.97
CA SER A 603 14.62 10.86 -5.11
C SER A 603 13.53 11.83 -4.70
N GLN A 604 13.33 12.87 -5.53
CA GLN A 604 12.24 13.85 -5.38
C GLN A 604 12.21 14.58 -4.02
N CYS A 605 13.31 14.60 -3.24
CA CYS A 605 13.30 15.19 -1.90
C CYS A 605 12.89 16.66 -1.86
N PHE A 606 13.10 17.44 -2.93
CA PHE A 606 12.63 18.83 -3.07
C PHE A 606 11.61 19.02 -4.18
N ARG A 607 11.08 17.95 -4.80
CA ARG A 607 10.19 18.08 -5.95
C ARG A 607 9.04 19.05 -5.68
N GLY A 608 8.74 19.93 -6.63
CA GLY A 608 7.62 20.88 -6.52
C GLY A 608 7.79 21.96 -5.45
N CYS A 609 8.99 22.15 -4.88
CA CYS A 609 9.31 23.32 -4.04
C CYS A 609 9.43 24.56 -4.93
N THR A 610 8.30 25.07 -5.39
CA THR A 610 8.24 26.16 -6.40
C THR A 610 8.83 27.47 -5.90
N PHE A 611 8.95 27.67 -4.59
CA PHE A 611 9.58 28.84 -3.97
C PHE A 611 11.06 28.65 -3.60
N LEU A 612 11.63 27.46 -3.80
CA LEU A 612 13.02 27.19 -3.47
C LEU A 612 13.93 27.95 -4.42
N GLU A 613 14.62 28.97 -3.90
CA GLU A 613 15.49 29.86 -4.66
C GLU A 613 16.96 29.42 -4.61
N ARG A 614 17.40 28.88 -3.46
CA ARG A 614 18.82 28.59 -3.18
C ARG A 614 19.02 27.31 -2.36
N ILE A 615 20.00 26.50 -2.74
CA ILE A 615 20.50 25.37 -1.94
C ILE A 615 21.97 25.66 -1.57
N TYR A 616 22.27 25.71 -0.28
CA TYR A 616 23.64 25.87 0.23
C TYR A 616 24.17 24.51 0.67
N ILE A 617 25.23 24.04 0.03
CA ILE A 617 25.98 22.83 0.40
C ILE A 617 27.36 23.28 0.88
N SER A 618 27.79 22.78 2.05
CA SER A 618 29.12 23.11 2.59
C SER A 618 30.22 22.80 1.58
N SER A 619 31.23 23.67 1.49
CA SER A 619 32.41 23.44 0.64
C SER A 619 33.19 22.17 1.04
N THR A 620 33.02 21.71 2.28
CA THR A 620 33.61 20.49 2.86
C THR A 620 32.58 19.35 3.00
N CYS A 621 31.56 19.27 2.15
CA CYS A 621 30.50 18.26 2.28
C CYS A 621 30.99 16.81 2.03
N ASN A 622 30.29 15.84 2.64
CA ASN A 622 30.52 14.40 2.43
C ASN A 622 29.59 13.80 1.36
N LEU A 623 28.92 14.62 0.56
CA LEU A 623 27.90 14.17 -0.39
C LEU A 623 28.52 13.24 -1.44
N PHE A 624 28.06 11.98 -1.50
CA PHE A 624 28.53 11.01 -2.49
C PHE A 624 27.44 10.50 -3.43
N ARG A 625 26.16 10.67 -3.06
CA ARG A 625 25.04 10.17 -3.86
C ARG A 625 23.90 11.18 -3.97
N ILE A 626 23.49 11.43 -5.20
CA ILE A 626 22.28 12.18 -5.54
C ILE A 626 21.42 11.29 -6.44
N PHE A 627 20.18 11.05 -6.01
CA PHE A 627 19.22 10.28 -6.78
C PHE A 627 18.49 11.17 -7.82
N PRO A 628 17.77 10.59 -8.79
CA PRO A 628 17.08 11.36 -9.82
C PRO A 628 15.96 12.26 -9.28
N GLU A 629 15.59 13.28 -10.07
CA GLU A 629 14.39 14.12 -9.89
C GLU A 629 14.35 14.92 -8.57
N ILE A 630 15.50 15.17 -7.92
CA ILE A 630 15.54 15.82 -6.60
C ILE A 630 14.88 17.20 -6.58
N VAL A 631 14.99 17.97 -7.67
CA VAL A 631 14.45 19.33 -7.81
C VAL A 631 13.51 19.47 -9.01
N GLU A 632 12.86 18.37 -9.41
CA GLU A 632 11.80 18.40 -10.43
C GLU A 632 10.74 19.44 -10.03
N ASP A 633 10.28 20.26 -10.98
CA ASP A 633 9.32 21.35 -10.74
C ASP A 633 9.75 22.46 -9.73
N CYS A 634 11.04 22.52 -9.34
CA CYS A 634 11.60 23.65 -8.57
C CYS A 634 11.89 24.87 -9.47
N THR A 635 10.82 25.51 -9.94
CA THR A 635 10.89 26.57 -10.97
C THR A 635 11.59 27.87 -10.56
N SER A 636 11.87 28.07 -9.26
CA SER A 636 12.61 29.25 -8.75
C SER A 636 14.08 28.98 -8.41
N LEU A 637 14.53 27.72 -8.46
CA LEU A 637 15.86 27.33 -7.99
C LEU A 637 16.93 27.83 -8.95
N SER A 638 17.62 28.90 -8.57
CA SER A 638 18.56 29.62 -9.44
C SER A 638 20.01 29.54 -8.96
N TYR A 639 20.24 28.92 -7.80
CA TYR A 639 21.55 28.84 -7.19
C TYR A 639 21.74 27.57 -6.36
N ILE A 640 22.83 26.87 -6.64
CA ILE A 640 23.41 25.83 -5.78
C ILE A 640 24.85 26.27 -5.50
N SER A 641 25.26 26.33 -4.24
CA SER A 641 26.62 26.79 -3.90
C SER A 641 27.69 25.83 -4.42
N ASP A 642 28.83 26.39 -4.82
CA ASP A 642 29.98 25.60 -5.24
C ASP A 642 30.51 24.77 -4.06
N PHE A 643 30.82 23.50 -4.32
CA PHE A 643 31.39 22.58 -3.33
C PHE A 643 32.22 21.51 -4.03
N SER A 644 33.08 20.83 -3.25
CA SER A 644 33.81 19.64 -3.70
C SER A 644 33.83 18.60 -2.59
N SER A 645 33.32 17.41 -2.88
CA SER A 645 33.47 16.21 -2.05
C SER A 645 34.45 15.23 -2.71
N ASN A 646 34.63 14.05 -2.12
CA ASN A 646 35.41 12.96 -2.74
C ASN A 646 34.76 12.39 -4.01
N HIS A 647 33.49 12.70 -4.28
CA HIS A 647 32.70 12.04 -5.32
C HIS A 647 31.97 13.02 -6.24
N LEU A 648 31.64 14.21 -5.76
CA LEU A 648 30.80 15.19 -6.46
C LEU A 648 31.42 16.57 -6.37
N VAL A 649 31.21 17.37 -7.40
CA VAL A 649 31.64 18.76 -7.46
C VAL A 649 30.51 19.61 -8.03
N CYS A 650 30.27 20.79 -7.45
CA CYS A 650 29.37 21.77 -8.02
C CYS A 650 30.16 22.97 -8.55
N GLN A 651 29.86 23.35 -9.79
CA GLN A 651 30.36 24.56 -10.43
C GLN A 651 29.22 25.23 -11.16
N ASN A 652 29.04 26.53 -10.96
CA ASN A 652 27.99 27.32 -11.62
C ASN A 652 26.61 26.67 -11.45
N SER A 653 26.26 26.29 -10.21
CA SER A 653 24.99 25.63 -9.88
C SER A 653 24.70 24.32 -10.66
N THR A 654 25.73 23.71 -11.22
CA THR A 654 25.67 22.41 -11.89
C THR A 654 26.51 21.40 -11.11
N ILE A 655 25.92 20.26 -10.75
CA ILE A 655 26.57 19.19 -10.00
C ILE A 655 27.03 18.10 -10.96
N TYR A 656 28.30 17.76 -10.84
CA TYR A 656 28.99 16.71 -11.59
C TYR A 656 29.52 15.64 -10.63
N ASP A 657 29.94 14.50 -11.17
CA ASP A 657 30.93 13.68 -10.47
C ASP A 657 32.28 14.43 -10.39
N ILE A 658 33.14 14.00 -9.48
CA ILE A 658 34.43 14.63 -9.22
C ILE A 658 35.33 14.71 -10.47
N ASN A 659 35.16 13.81 -11.45
CA ASN A 659 35.95 13.80 -12.68
C ASN A 659 35.29 14.56 -13.84
N PHE A 660 34.13 15.18 -13.62
CA PHE A 660 33.32 15.83 -14.67
C PHE A 660 32.89 14.88 -15.81
N GLY A 661 32.89 13.57 -15.56
CA GLY A 661 32.43 12.53 -16.49
C GLY A 661 30.90 12.39 -16.56
N ARG A 662 30.16 12.89 -15.58
CA ARG A 662 28.71 12.80 -15.49
C ARG A 662 28.15 14.05 -14.84
N VAL A 663 27.13 14.63 -15.45
CA VAL A 663 26.31 15.68 -14.83
C VAL A 663 25.08 15.06 -14.18
N TYR A 664 24.81 15.43 -12.93
CA TYR A 664 23.70 14.92 -12.13
C TYR A 664 22.54 15.89 -12.04
N LEU A 665 22.83 17.18 -11.88
CA LEU A 665 21.81 18.19 -11.69
C LEU A 665 22.30 19.57 -12.14
N HIS A 666 21.42 20.34 -12.78
CA HIS A 666 21.53 21.77 -12.98
C HIS A 666 20.32 22.48 -12.35
N ALA A 667 20.57 23.61 -11.70
CA ALA A 667 19.49 24.39 -11.10
C ALA A 667 18.54 24.98 -12.18
N PRO A 668 17.23 24.64 -12.16
CA PRO A 668 16.30 24.94 -13.27
C PRO A 668 16.12 26.42 -13.63
N ALA A 669 16.31 27.34 -12.69
CA ALA A 669 16.12 28.78 -12.87
C ALA A 669 17.44 29.55 -13.01
N CYS A 670 18.59 28.87 -13.17
CA CYS A 670 19.85 29.52 -13.52
C CYS A 670 19.72 30.27 -14.85
N ARG A 671 20.29 31.47 -14.95
CA ARG A 671 20.20 32.31 -16.16
C ARG A 671 21.27 31.98 -17.21
N ASP A 672 21.67 30.71 -17.27
CA ASP A 672 22.67 30.21 -18.21
C ASP A 672 22.01 29.99 -19.57
N ASN A 673 22.18 30.95 -20.48
CA ASN A 673 21.62 30.86 -21.83
C ASN A 673 22.41 29.87 -22.72
N TYR A 674 23.69 29.66 -22.42
CA TYR A 674 24.60 28.81 -23.19
C TYR A 674 25.35 27.86 -22.25
N ILE A 675 25.22 26.55 -22.50
CA ILE A 675 25.96 25.51 -21.79
C ILE A 675 26.86 24.78 -22.76
N SER A 676 28.16 24.78 -22.48
CA SER A 676 29.16 23.97 -23.17
C SER A 676 29.85 23.07 -22.15
N PHE A 677 29.92 21.78 -22.45
CA PHE A 677 30.55 20.81 -21.56
C PHE A 677 32.01 20.58 -21.93
N ASP A 678 32.83 20.25 -20.93
CA ASP A 678 34.22 19.86 -21.13
C ASP A 678 34.35 18.48 -21.82
N ARG A 679 35.51 18.21 -22.43
CA ARG A 679 35.81 16.93 -23.12
C ARG A 679 35.74 15.70 -22.20
N ARG A 680 35.80 15.88 -20.88
CA ARG A 680 35.68 14.79 -19.89
C ARG A 680 34.26 14.24 -19.78
N LEU A 681 33.22 15.00 -20.13
CA LEU A 681 31.83 14.54 -20.00
C LEU A 681 31.62 13.25 -20.80
N ARG A 682 30.97 12.25 -20.18
CA ARG A 682 30.59 10.97 -20.79
C ARG A 682 29.09 10.73 -20.74
N SER A 683 28.38 11.25 -19.73
CA SER A 683 26.94 11.02 -19.60
C SER A 683 26.18 12.18 -18.97
N VAL A 684 24.92 12.34 -19.35
CA VAL A 684 23.95 13.23 -18.70
C VAL A 684 22.96 12.35 -17.92
N ALA A 685 22.81 12.58 -16.62
CA ALA A 685 21.90 11.79 -15.80
C ALA A 685 20.42 12.06 -16.13
N ASP A 686 19.56 11.16 -15.66
CA ASP A 686 18.11 11.33 -15.75
C ASP A 686 17.67 12.64 -15.09
N SER A 687 16.83 13.40 -15.79
CA SER A 687 16.29 14.68 -15.31
C SER A 687 17.34 15.75 -14.95
N ALA A 688 18.59 15.63 -15.40
CA ALA A 688 19.68 16.51 -14.99
C ALA A 688 19.43 18.02 -15.27
N PHE A 689 18.75 18.34 -16.37
CA PHE A 689 18.38 19.70 -16.78
C PHE A 689 16.85 19.87 -16.85
N ILE A 690 16.09 19.04 -16.14
CA ILE A 690 14.63 19.12 -16.18
C ILE A 690 14.13 20.51 -15.77
N ASN A 691 13.14 21.04 -16.47
CA ASN A 691 12.58 22.38 -16.27
C ASN A 691 13.62 23.53 -16.36
N SER A 692 14.80 23.33 -16.97
CA SER A 692 15.81 24.38 -17.10
C SER A 692 15.38 25.43 -18.12
N ILE A 693 14.62 26.42 -17.66
CA ILE A 693 13.82 27.27 -18.55
C ILE A 693 14.62 28.31 -19.32
N TYR A 694 15.83 28.66 -18.88
CA TYR A 694 16.65 29.73 -19.50
C TYR A 694 17.64 29.24 -20.56
N ILE A 695 17.95 27.94 -20.58
CA ILE A 695 18.93 27.39 -21.52
C ILE A 695 18.42 27.57 -22.95
N GLU A 696 19.19 28.26 -23.79
CA GLU A 696 18.89 28.47 -25.21
C GLU A 696 19.75 27.60 -26.12
N MET A 697 20.97 27.29 -25.70
CA MET A 697 21.91 26.50 -26.50
C MET A 697 22.71 25.54 -25.63
N VAL A 698 22.75 24.27 -26.05
CA VAL A 698 23.59 23.22 -25.46
C VAL A 698 24.59 22.73 -26.50
N HIS A 699 25.88 22.83 -26.17
CA HIS A 699 26.95 22.33 -27.02
C HIS A 699 27.70 21.18 -26.32
N PHE A 700 27.58 19.98 -26.88
CA PHE A 700 28.46 18.87 -26.54
C PHE A 700 29.68 18.88 -27.46
N VAL A 701 30.87 18.84 -26.86
CA VAL A 701 32.14 18.70 -27.60
C VAL A 701 32.20 17.32 -28.28
N ASP A 702 32.73 17.28 -29.49
CA ASP A 702 32.87 16.04 -30.26
C ASP A 702 33.59 14.94 -29.45
N SER A 703 33.09 13.71 -29.58
CA SER A 703 33.62 12.50 -28.93
C SER A 703 33.61 12.51 -27.39
N SER A 704 32.87 13.43 -26.75
CA SER A 704 32.76 13.47 -25.28
C SER A 704 31.62 12.59 -24.76
N VAL A 705 30.37 13.00 -24.97
CA VAL A 705 29.16 12.37 -24.41
C VAL A 705 28.77 11.09 -25.15
N ILE A 706 28.44 10.05 -24.38
CA ILE A 706 28.03 8.71 -24.83
C ILE A 706 26.53 8.50 -24.61
N SER A 707 25.99 8.96 -23.48
CA SER A 707 24.57 8.78 -23.14
C SER A 707 23.90 10.02 -22.57
N ILE A 708 22.62 10.19 -22.93
CA ILE A 708 21.72 11.21 -22.40
C ILE A 708 20.57 10.50 -21.68
N GLY A 709 20.36 10.82 -20.39
CA GLY A 709 19.38 10.16 -19.54
C GLY A 709 17.93 10.41 -19.92
N ARG A 710 17.03 9.64 -19.29
CA ARG A 710 15.57 9.81 -19.38
C ARG A 710 15.18 11.20 -18.87
N ARG A 711 14.30 11.91 -19.60
CA ARG A 711 13.80 13.26 -19.22
C ARG A 711 14.91 14.31 -18.99
N ALA A 712 16.13 14.07 -19.47
CA ALA A 712 17.31 14.88 -19.14
C ALA A 712 17.16 16.38 -19.41
N PHE A 713 16.52 16.77 -20.50
CA PHE A 713 16.23 18.16 -20.89
C PHE A 713 14.72 18.41 -21.02
N GLU A 714 13.89 17.62 -20.35
CA GLU A 714 12.44 17.80 -20.43
C GLU A 714 12.04 19.20 -19.94
N SER A 715 11.13 19.83 -20.68
CA SER A 715 10.60 21.18 -20.40
C SER A 715 11.67 22.29 -20.38
N CYS A 716 12.79 22.11 -21.09
CA CYS A 716 13.71 23.20 -21.46
C CYS A 716 13.07 24.10 -22.53
N ILE A 717 12.08 24.90 -22.13
CA ILE A 717 11.17 25.60 -23.05
C ILE A 717 11.86 26.63 -23.96
N ARG A 718 13.02 27.18 -23.58
CA ARG A 718 13.81 28.14 -24.37
C ARG A 718 14.92 27.51 -25.20
N LEU A 719 15.12 26.19 -25.12
CA LEU A 719 16.18 25.50 -25.87
C LEU A 719 15.91 25.62 -27.37
N LYS A 720 16.78 26.36 -28.08
CA LYS A 720 16.74 26.60 -29.53
C LYS A 720 17.73 25.72 -30.28
N HIS A 721 18.89 25.47 -29.68
CA HIS A 721 20.00 24.79 -30.33
C HIS A 721 20.59 23.69 -29.45
N ILE A 722 20.84 22.53 -30.04
CA ILE A 722 21.58 21.46 -29.37
C ILE A 722 22.46 20.71 -30.37
N SER A 723 23.75 20.53 -30.05
CA SER A 723 24.62 19.64 -30.82
C SER A 723 24.65 18.24 -30.23
N ILE A 724 24.49 17.20 -31.05
CA ILE A 724 24.50 15.78 -30.66
C ILE A 724 25.60 15.06 -31.46
N PRO A 725 26.79 14.82 -30.86
CA PRO A 725 27.93 14.24 -31.57
C PRO A 725 27.72 12.74 -31.86
N LEU A 726 28.54 12.19 -32.77
CA LEU A 726 28.49 10.78 -33.21
C LEU A 726 28.73 9.80 -32.07
N SER A 727 29.38 10.23 -30.99
CA SER A 727 29.64 9.42 -29.80
C SER A 727 28.38 9.10 -28.99
N VAL A 728 27.28 9.83 -29.17
CA VAL A 728 26.01 9.55 -28.48
C VAL A 728 25.39 8.28 -29.05
N THR A 729 25.38 7.22 -28.25
CA THR A 729 24.82 5.91 -28.63
C THR A 729 23.50 5.62 -27.92
N SER A 730 23.14 6.37 -26.88
CA SER A 730 21.91 6.17 -26.10
C SER A 730 21.28 7.49 -25.68
N ILE A 731 19.97 7.63 -25.93
CA ILE A 731 19.15 8.76 -25.49
C ILE A 731 17.92 8.19 -24.80
N GLY A 732 17.69 8.57 -23.55
CA GLY A 732 16.59 8.09 -22.74
C GLY A 732 15.23 8.61 -23.21
N ASN A 733 14.18 7.88 -22.86
CA ASN A 733 12.80 8.26 -23.18
C ASN A 733 12.48 9.67 -22.67
N ASN A 734 11.75 10.45 -23.49
CA ASN A 734 11.33 11.81 -23.17
C ASN A 734 12.48 12.78 -22.84
N ALA A 735 13.74 12.48 -23.19
CA ALA A 735 14.88 13.36 -22.90
C ALA A 735 14.68 14.82 -23.33
N PHE A 736 13.92 15.09 -24.39
CA PHE A 736 13.64 16.43 -24.92
C PHE A 736 12.15 16.76 -24.98
N LEU A 737 11.32 16.06 -24.18
CA LEU A 737 9.89 16.31 -24.12
C LEU A 737 9.62 17.78 -23.73
N ASN A 738 8.63 18.42 -24.35
CA ASN A 738 8.24 19.81 -24.10
C ASN A 738 9.33 20.88 -24.35
N CYS A 739 10.36 20.60 -25.14
CA CYS A 739 11.32 21.60 -25.65
C CYS A 739 10.72 22.46 -26.79
N LYS A 740 9.77 23.33 -26.45
CA LYS A 740 8.94 24.07 -27.43
C LYS A 740 9.69 24.98 -28.40
N SER A 741 10.90 25.42 -28.06
CA SER A 741 11.72 26.31 -28.90
C SER A 741 12.62 25.56 -29.90
N LEU A 742 12.73 24.23 -29.83
CA LEU A 742 13.45 23.41 -30.81
C LEU A 742 12.61 23.30 -32.10
N LYS A 743 12.72 24.31 -32.98
CA LYS A 743 12.01 24.36 -34.28
C LYS A 743 12.88 23.96 -35.47
N CYS A 744 14.14 24.34 -35.42
CA CYS A 744 15.26 23.97 -36.27
C CYS A 744 16.49 24.26 -35.39
N GLY A 745 17.55 23.47 -35.42
CA GLY A 745 18.71 23.72 -34.55
C GLY A 745 19.24 22.51 -33.78
N VAL A 746 18.68 21.33 -34.05
CA VAL A 746 19.29 20.07 -33.62
C VAL A 746 20.40 19.72 -34.62
N LEU A 747 21.65 19.90 -34.20
CA LEU A 747 22.85 19.59 -34.98
C LEU A 747 23.34 18.19 -34.59
N PHE A 748 22.92 17.15 -35.32
CA PHE A 748 23.28 15.77 -34.99
C PHE A 748 24.17 15.14 -36.07
N GLN A 749 25.20 14.39 -35.68
CA GLN A 749 26.18 13.81 -36.61
C GLN A 749 25.79 12.42 -37.13
N ASN A 750 25.14 11.58 -36.30
CA ASN A 750 24.72 10.25 -36.72
C ASN A 750 23.46 10.31 -37.61
N LYS A 751 23.56 9.87 -38.87
CA LYS A 751 22.48 9.96 -39.87
C LYS A 751 21.78 8.62 -40.15
N THR A 752 21.99 7.59 -39.33
CA THR A 752 21.25 6.32 -39.49
C THR A 752 19.76 6.49 -39.17
N GLU A 753 18.91 5.72 -39.83
CA GLU A 753 17.46 5.79 -39.65
C GLU A 753 17.04 5.45 -38.21
N ASP A 754 17.63 4.40 -37.63
CA ASP A 754 17.40 3.99 -36.24
C ASP A 754 17.73 5.10 -35.24
N PHE A 755 18.83 5.84 -35.47
CA PHE A 755 19.21 6.95 -34.60
C PHE A 755 18.26 8.15 -34.76
N ILE A 756 17.79 8.42 -35.98
CA ILE A 756 16.77 9.45 -36.22
C ILE A 756 15.47 9.09 -35.49
N GLN A 757 15.05 7.83 -35.52
CA GLN A 757 13.87 7.38 -34.76
C GLN A 757 14.09 7.53 -33.25
N THR A 758 15.30 7.21 -32.76
CA THR A 758 15.68 7.42 -31.35
C THR A 758 15.61 8.91 -30.96
N LEU A 759 16.05 9.82 -31.83
CA LEU A 759 15.92 11.26 -31.59
C LEU A 759 14.44 11.66 -31.50
N VAL A 760 13.61 11.22 -32.44
CA VAL A 760 12.17 11.56 -32.44
C VAL A 760 11.45 10.98 -31.23
N SER A 761 11.69 9.71 -30.88
CA SER A 761 11.09 9.05 -29.71
C SER A 761 11.55 9.66 -28.38
N SER A 762 12.74 10.27 -28.33
CA SER A 762 13.22 11.02 -27.18
C SER A 762 12.50 12.37 -26.95
N GLY A 763 11.60 12.77 -27.85
CA GLY A 763 10.81 14.00 -27.74
C GLY A 763 11.28 15.16 -28.62
N ILE A 764 12.29 14.94 -29.48
CA ILE A 764 12.72 15.95 -30.45
C ILE A 764 11.69 16.05 -31.59
N PRO A 765 11.11 17.23 -31.88
CA PRO A 765 10.18 17.39 -32.99
C PRO A 765 10.85 17.07 -34.33
N LYS A 766 10.22 16.24 -35.17
CA LYS A 766 10.77 15.86 -36.49
C LYS A 766 11.13 17.06 -37.37
N ILE A 767 10.41 18.18 -37.23
CA ILE A 767 10.67 19.43 -37.96
C ILE A 767 12.03 20.06 -37.58
N SER A 768 12.49 19.84 -36.35
CA SER A 768 13.71 20.44 -35.79
C SER A 768 15.01 19.81 -36.26
N LEU A 769 14.92 18.65 -36.94
CA LEU A 769 16.04 17.96 -37.58
C LEU A 769 16.46 18.60 -38.91
N ARG A 770 15.71 19.60 -39.40
CA ARG A 770 16.07 20.39 -40.59
C ARG A 770 17.08 21.48 -40.22
N SER A 771 17.95 21.82 -41.18
CA SER A 771 18.86 22.96 -41.05
C SER A 771 18.09 24.27 -40.90
N CYS A 772 18.42 25.09 -39.90
CA CYS A 772 17.90 26.46 -39.81
C CYS A 772 18.50 27.33 -40.91
N ASP A 773 17.67 28.17 -41.55
CA ASP A 773 18.16 29.23 -42.45
C ASP A 773 19.02 30.27 -41.70
N THR A 774 18.79 30.45 -40.39
CA THR A 774 19.47 31.43 -39.53
C THR A 774 20.89 31.04 -39.08
N LEU A 775 21.34 29.81 -39.34
CA LEU A 775 22.68 29.31 -38.99
C LEU A 775 23.58 29.11 -40.22
N SER A 776 23.11 29.49 -41.41
CA SER A 776 23.93 29.42 -42.61
C SER A 776 24.84 30.65 -42.72
N CYS A 777 26.16 30.45 -42.64
CA CYS A 777 27.14 31.40 -43.17
C CYS A 777 27.06 31.44 -44.70
N LYS A 778 25.91 31.77 -45.27
CA LYS A 778 25.80 32.06 -46.69
C LYS A 778 26.23 33.51 -46.87
N LEU A 779 27.51 33.68 -47.23
CA LEU A 779 28.10 34.92 -47.73
C LEU A 779 27.07 35.70 -48.56
N GLN A 780 26.58 36.82 -48.04
CA GLN A 780 26.00 37.87 -48.88
C GLN A 780 27.16 38.45 -49.68
N GLN A 781 27.43 37.88 -50.85
CA GLN A 781 28.23 38.53 -51.88
C GLN A 781 27.46 39.77 -52.35
N SER A 782 27.81 40.92 -51.79
CA SER A 782 27.59 42.20 -52.45
C SER A 782 28.91 42.57 -53.17
N PRO A 783 28.88 42.89 -54.47
CA PRO A 783 30.07 43.34 -55.16
C PRO A 783 30.28 44.82 -54.84
N ASN A 784 31.17 45.13 -53.90
CA ASN A 784 32.13 46.25 -53.97
C ASN A 784 32.84 46.49 -52.62
N SER A 785 34.18 46.55 -52.70
CA SER A 785 35.15 47.15 -51.76
C SER A 785 35.77 46.26 -50.66
N PRO A 786 37.04 46.50 -50.28
CA PRO A 786 38.03 45.44 -50.13
C PRO A 786 38.20 44.87 -48.72
N ILE A 787 38.79 43.67 -48.74
CA ILE A 787 39.17 42.76 -47.66
C ILE A 787 39.96 43.43 -46.53
N ALA A 788 39.56 43.15 -45.28
CA ALA A 788 40.46 43.06 -44.14
C ALA A 788 40.21 41.73 -43.42
N ILE A 789 41.16 40.80 -43.57
CA ILE A 789 41.24 39.55 -42.81
C ILE A 789 41.61 39.91 -41.37
N LEU A 790 40.79 39.51 -40.39
CA LEU A 790 41.20 39.44 -38.99
C LEU A 790 40.85 38.06 -38.43
N VAL A 791 41.91 37.26 -38.35
CA VAL A 791 42.00 35.97 -37.67
C VAL A 791 41.76 36.17 -36.18
N PHE A 792 40.78 35.48 -35.58
CA PHE A 792 40.61 35.44 -34.14
C PHE A 792 41.67 34.51 -33.52
N ILE A 793 42.69 35.11 -32.91
CA ILE A 793 43.63 34.46 -31.99
C ILE A 793 43.11 34.68 -30.55
N ALA A 794 43.20 33.63 -29.74
CA ALA A 794 42.80 33.60 -28.33
C ALA A 794 43.51 34.68 -27.47
N PRO A 795 42.88 35.23 -26.43
CA PRO A 795 43.59 36.01 -25.43
C PRO A 795 44.15 35.10 -24.33
N THR A 796 45.48 34.99 -24.29
CA THR A 796 46.24 34.54 -23.11
C THR A 796 46.27 35.67 -22.06
N LEU A 797 45.92 35.32 -20.82
CA LEU A 797 46.16 36.12 -19.63
C LEU A 797 47.67 36.34 -19.42
N LEU A 798 48.07 37.58 -19.19
CA LEU A 798 49.32 37.93 -18.52
C LEU A 798 49.06 39.17 -17.68
N GLY A 799 48.96 38.98 -16.36
CA GLY A 799 49.07 40.03 -15.36
C GLY A 799 50.32 39.76 -14.53
N ILE A 800 51.20 40.76 -14.40
CA ILE A 800 52.34 40.76 -13.49
C ILE A 800 52.22 42.03 -12.63
N PHE A 801 52.37 41.80 -11.32
CA PHE A 801 52.46 42.69 -10.15
C PHE A 801 51.18 43.34 -9.62
#